data_AF-A0A1V6E023-F1
#
_entry.id   AF-A0A1V6E023-F1
#
_cell.length_a   1.000
_cell.length_b   1.000
_cell.length_c   1.000
_cell.angle_alpha   90.00
_cell.angle_beta   90.00
_cell.angle_gamma   90.00
#
_symmetry.space_group_name_H-M   'P 1'
#
loop_
_entity.id
_entity.type
_entity.pdbx_description
1 polymer ?
#
loop_
_entity_poly.entity_id
_entity_poly.type
_entity_poly.pdbx_seq_one_letter_code
_entity_poly.pdbx_strand_id
1 'polypeptide(L)'
;MKRKNVILGALIVILTLLPNIVFGSTSIQPKSLDNAPYPDYDYSRANKLPMTGYFEKSFDVNGVRRTAKFYISPEAPIRAFFFVIAIPDNTNPNEFIASSGWKEIADENESCLFILEPGPKGWGSWEEEQAYLNAANSFYKNNKYFSIFGGNYLVGYGKGGIALEAWAAANPLFVISQVYIDTASLEEKYYSQFAKKFFDGFNTGYTPIVIPDNIKISYDDVPIPTWYINKDMAKVATAIEYWKKANDCREQGITNVDYLLGSTVYLQSKDSDAWQTSYCGPISKVAVLEKSTNLFNKELNKVIYDFLTEYVRYDNTTAYGNQLGIRKPYGEIGTMMVNGFLREYMIYNPPSAAKLWPNGAPVLFVFAGNSQTDKVFWHATQWWKVADKEGIILVIPCEQYSSDPTVVSHKDNDIFFPQLAELVKQRYKVDTTRFYATGQSAGSMASQTFGMTNPEYFAAIASTSGVGAPGGFGNSLALLSNAKYGTIPTYVITGQGDNSDMIGDFWDLTINNLDMWASYYLQANNVGPLGNGSNVEKDGRFTTYTWKNAQGFPLVKWTQTAWRAHNCLPAEMPLLWNFLKLWSFKDGVRYYGGVPLATDLKAVSLDKAPYPPYNYTRANKLPMTGYFSKSFDINGISRTAKIYIAPNAPIRAYFTVIAVPDGVSTNDFIQKAGWKNLADQNEEGLFILEPGPNGWGSYEEEQAYLNTAIGFYRGNSYFSIFGESYLAGYGKGGAALEAWAAANPLLVCSQVYIDSVSPSKEFYSQFALKKFDGLSSGYKKIQIPENIKISYNEVPVPTWFINSSLDNVTNGIIYWKNASDCKDDVFFRPGYLFGSTVYTQAEDSDAWQTDYCGPISKVATLEKKVNFWDVSLNTTIYKFLTEYTRYDVTTAYGNQLGLRVPMGEFFNIVVNGYVREYMVYVPDSATKLWPSGAPVIFILPGDSQTDKVFWPATQWWKVADKEGVVLVTVCEQYSRNSTVVSHKDNEYFVPLLLNRIKEDYNVDETRFYVTGQSAGSVEAQKFGMLHPEYFAAIASTSGVANFDPDEWNEQLKAAVYESIPTYAIIGEGDIESMTGTPWDSTFNQLDQWLQYYTRANGISSLGDSLITQKSGRFITATWTNAKGFPMIKWTQTLYRAHNCIPAEMPMLWDFMKHWSIKNGVRYYDDQPLTIEIK
;
A
#
# COMPACT_ATOMS: atom_id res chain seq x y z
N MET A 1 44.27 2.52 -13.86
CA MET A 1 44.54 1.71 -15.07
C MET A 1 44.57 2.63 -16.29
N LYS A 2 45.42 2.30 -17.26
CA LYS A 2 46.01 3.17 -18.30
C LYS A 2 45.04 3.65 -19.41
N ARG A 3 45.25 4.90 -19.85
CA ARG A 3 45.45 5.41 -21.24
C ARG A 3 44.70 6.73 -21.46
N LYS A 4 45.18 7.73 -22.20
CA LYS A 4 46.50 8.28 -22.57
C LYS A 4 46.17 9.57 -23.36
N ASN A 5 46.95 10.62 -23.13
CA ASN A 5 46.97 11.93 -23.81
C ASN A 5 47.07 11.84 -25.36
N VAL A 6 46.94 13.03 -26.00
CA VAL A 6 47.65 13.61 -27.18
C VAL A 6 46.61 14.47 -27.95
N ILE A 7 46.69 15.79 -28.19
CA ILE A 7 47.77 16.71 -28.63
C ILE A 7 47.49 18.14 -28.15
N LEU A 8 48.55 18.85 -27.72
CA LEU A 8 48.67 20.31 -27.67
C LEU A 8 49.73 20.70 -28.73
N GLY A 9 49.53 21.77 -29.51
CA GLY A 9 50.53 22.23 -30.47
C GLY A 9 50.22 23.54 -31.21
N ALA A 10 50.76 24.63 -30.67
CA ALA A 10 51.27 25.85 -31.32
C ALA A 10 50.31 26.83 -32.05
N LEU A 11 50.21 28.07 -31.52
CA LEU A 11 50.88 29.24 -32.13
C LEU A 11 50.87 30.46 -31.17
N ILE A 12 52.03 31.12 -31.05
CA ILE A 12 52.26 32.38 -30.34
C ILE A 12 52.72 33.42 -31.40
N VAL A 13 52.15 34.64 -31.31
CA VAL A 13 52.65 35.96 -31.78
C VAL A 13 52.54 36.31 -33.28
N ILE A 14 51.71 37.32 -33.60
CA ILE A 14 52.02 38.68 -34.12
C ILE A 14 50.68 39.35 -34.56
N LEU A 15 50.31 40.48 -33.96
CA LEU A 15 49.91 41.76 -34.61
C LEU A 15 49.15 42.68 -33.65
N THR A 16 49.88 43.69 -33.17
CA THR A 16 49.35 45.01 -32.81
C THR A 16 48.82 45.74 -34.05
N LEU A 17 47.82 46.60 -33.85
CA LEU A 17 47.22 47.60 -34.76
C LEU A 17 46.11 47.11 -35.71
N LEU A 18 44.86 47.10 -35.22
CA LEU A 18 43.65 47.51 -35.97
C LEU A 18 42.61 48.08 -34.98
N PRO A 19 41.81 49.08 -35.38
CA PRO A 19 41.04 49.95 -34.48
C PRO A 19 39.75 49.28 -33.97
N ASN A 20 39.35 49.67 -32.75
CA ASN A 20 38.02 49.50 -32.14
C ASN A 20 36.96 48.80 -33.01
N ILE A 21 36.92 47.48 -32.96
CA ILE A 21 35.70 46.75 -33.30
C ILE A 21 34.82 46.82 -32.06
N VAL A 22 33.84 47.73 -32.11
CA VAL A 22 32.67 47.69 -31.23
C VAL A 22 32.05 46.31 -31.44
N PHE A 23 32.26 45.40 -30.49
CA PHE A 23 31.41 44.23 -30.36
C PHE A 23 30.00 44.79 -30.14
N GLY A 24 29.13 44.61 -31.13
CA GLY A 24 27.73 44.92 -30.98
C GLY A 24 27.20 44.14 -29.79
N SER A 25 27.05 44.81 -28.65
CA SER A 25 26.31 44.27 -27.52
C SER A 25 24.92 43.95 -28.05
N THR A 26 24.51 42.69 -28.02
CA THR A 26 23.11 42.33 -28.12
C THR A 26 22.42 42.96 -26.91
N SER A 27 22.01 44.23 -27.02
CA SER A 27 21.43 44.95 -25.90
C SER A 27 20.08 44.32 -25.59
N ILE A 28 19.98 43.61 -24.48
CA ILE A 28 18.68 43.17 -23.99
C ILE A 28 17.96 44.39 -23.41
N GLN A 29 16.70 44.59 -23.78
CA GLN A 29 15.89 45.72 -23.31
C GLN A 29 14.78 45.20 -22.39
N PRO A 30 14.55 45.85 -21.23
CA PRO A 30 13.51 45.42 -20.31
C PRO A 30 12.12 45.82 -20.82
N LYS A 31 11.12 45.01 -20.52
CA LYS A 31 9.70 45.34 -20.73
C LYS A 31 9.17 46.10 -19.51
N SER A 32 8.44 47.21 -19.73
CA SER A 32 7.90 48.00 -18.61
C SER A 32 6.72 47.31 -17.92
N LEU A 33 6.74 47.31 -16.58
CA LEU A 33 5.66 46.85 -15.69
C LEU A 33 4.72 47.99 -15.25
N ASP A 34 4.97 49.23 -15.65
CA ASP A 34 4.15 50.37 -15.21
C ASP A 34 2.70 50.25 -15.71
N ASN A 35 2.49 49.61 -16.87
CA ASN A 35 1.18 49.44 -17.51
C ASN A 35 0.96 48.01 -18.05
N ALA A 36 1.76 47.03 -17.62
CA ALA A 36 1.61 45.65 -18.08
C ALA A 36 0.35 45.01 -17.45
N PRO A 37 -0.38 44.15 -18.17
CA PRO A 37 -1.41 43.33 -17.54
C PRO A 37 -0.77 42.30 -16.59
N TYR A 38 -1.49 41.92 -15.54
CA TYR A 38 -1.10 40.78 -14.71
C TYR A 38 -1.18 39.48 -15.52
N PRO A 39 -0.28 38.51 -15.27
CA PRO A 39 -0.33 37.23 -15.96
C PRO A 39 -1.58 36.43 -15.58
N ASP A 40 -2.00 35.54 -16.49
CA ASP A 40 -3.05 34.53 -16.26
C ASP A 40 -2.43 33.17 -15.85
N TYR A 41 -3.26 32.20 -15.47
CA TYR A 41 -2.82 30.86 -15.10
C TYR A 41 -2.19 30.11 -16.28
N ASP A 42 -1.04 29.46 -16.06
CA ASP A 42 -0.35 28.63 -17.06
C ASP A 42 -0.30 27.15 -16.61
N TYR A 43 -1.39 26.41 -16.81
CA TYR A 43 -1.45 24.98 -16.45
C TYR A 43 -0.65 24.06 -17.38
N SER A 44 -0.01 24.59 -18.43
CA SER A 44 0.80 23.79 -19.36
C SER A 44 2.16 23.41 -18.77
N ARG A 45 2.62 24.15 -17.76
CA ARG A 45 3.89 23.93 -17.06
C ARG A 45 3.62 23.85 -15.57
N ALA A 46 3.93 22.71 -14.97
CA ALA A 46 3.75 22.51 -13.54
C ALA A 46 4.72 23.38 -12.73
N ASN A 47 4.22 24.08 -11.70
CA ASN A 47 5.03 24.83 -10.74
C ASN A 47 6.00 25.87 -11.37
N LYS A 48 5.60 26.56 -12.45
CA LYS A 48 6.42 27.62 -13.07
C LYS A 48 5.74 28.98 -12.96
N LEU A 49 6.56 30.04 -12.90
CA LEU A 49 6.05 31.40 -13.01
C LEU A 49 5.49 31.63 -14.42
N PRO A 50 4.26 32.20 -14.53
CA PRO A 50 3.66 32.46 -15.84
C PRO A 50 4.32 33.63 -16.57
N MET A 51 4.98 34.54 -15.83
CA MET A 51 5.68 35.71 -16.38
C MET A 51 7.19 35.57 -16.24
N THR A 52 7.90 35.44 -17.37
CA THR A 52 9.37 35.27 -17.42
C THR A 52 10.04 36.28 -18.36
N GLY A 53 11.33 36.54 -18.16
CA GLY A 53 12.13 37.48 -18.95
C GLY A 53 12.62 38.70 -18.16
N TYR A 54 12.94 39.78 -18.89
CA TYR A 54 13.57 40.98 -18.34
C TYR A 54 12.61 42.18 -18.32
N PHE A 55 12.46 42.81 -17.15
CA PHE A 55 11.43 43.79 -16.85
C PHE A 55 11.95 45.03 -16.11
N GLU A 56 11.22 46.14 -16.18
CA GLU A 56 11.49 47.40 -15.49
C GLU A 56 10.24 47.93 -14.77
N LYS A 57 10.40 48.47 -13.56
CA LYS A 57 9.36 49.25 -12.86
C LYS A 57 9.89 50.63 -12.51
N SER A 58 9.06 51.66 -12.69
CA SER A 58 9.39 53.04 -12.32
C SER A 58 8.80 53.44 -10.97
N PHE A 59 9.50 54.33 -10.27
CA PHE A 59 9.16 54.87 -8.95
C PHE A 59 9.37 56.39 -8.96
N ASP A 60 8.47 57.12 -8.31
CA ASP A 60 8.72 58.52 -7.96
C ASP A 60 9.35 58.56 -6.57
N VAL A 61 10.61 59.00 -6.49
CA VAL A 61 11.38 59.12 -5.25
C VAL A 61 11.72 60.59 -5.07
N ASN A 62 10.97 61.28 -4.22
CA ASN A 62 11.15 62.70 -3.91
C ASN A 62 11.14 63.61 -5.17
N GLY A 63 10.26 63.34 -6.14
CA GLY A 63 10.14 64.09 -7.39
C GLY A 63 11.16 63.67 -8.46
N VAL A 64 11.96 62.65 -8.19
CA VAL A 64 12.90 62.06 -9.16
C VAL A 64 12.40 60.69 -9.59
N ARG A 65 12.21 60.52 -10.90
CA ARG A 65 11.91 59.21 -11.48
C ARG A 65 13.12 58.29 -11.32
N ARG A 66 12.97 57.22 -10.55
CA ARG A 66 13.91 56.10 -10.44
C ARG A 66 13.30 54.86 -11.08
N THR A 67 14.12 53.90 -11.43
CA THR A 67 13.68 52.60 -11.95
C THR A 67 14.38 51.48 -11.20
N ALA A 68 13.83 50.27 -11.29
CA ALA A 68 14.54 49.06 -10.93
C ALA A 68 14.22 47.96 -11.94
N LYS A 69 15.10 46.97 -12.07
CA LYS A 69 14.98 45.92 -13.08
C LYS A 69 14.77 44.55 -12.44
N PHE A 70 14.01 43.70 -13.10
CA PHE A 70 13.72 42.33 -12.65
C PHE A 70 14.01 41.36 -13.78
N TYR A 71 14.76 40.31 -13.48
CA TYR A 71 14.96 39.19 -14.40
C TYR A 71 14.38 37.93 -13.80
N ILE A 72 13.49 37.28 -14.53
CA ILE A 72 12.84 36.03 -14.12
C ILE A 72 13.26 34.95 -15.11
N SER A 73 13.95 33.92 -14.61
CA SER A 73 14.37 32.77 -15.41
C SER A 73 13.17 32.10 -16.10
N PRO A 74 13.31 31.59 -17.34
CA PRO A 74 12.25 30.82 -18.02
C PRO A 74 11.74 29.62 -17.20
N GLU A 75 12.62 29.08 -16.35
CA GLU A 75 12.37 27.90 -15.53
C GLU A 75 12.10 28.23 -14.05
N ALA A 76 11.99 29.52 -13.70
CA ALA A 76 11.77 29.95 -12.32
C ALA A 76 10.47 29.35 -11.76
N PRO A 77 10.52 28.66 -10.61
CA PRO A 77 9.33 28.13 -9.99
C PRO A 77 8.54 29.23 -9.30
N ILE A 78 7.32 28.91 -8.91
CA ILE A 78 6.54 29.75 -8.02
C ILE A 78 7.30 29.88 -6.69
N ARG A 79 7.36 31.10 -6.15
CA ARG A 79 8.23 31.47 -5.01
C ARG A 79 9.73 31.22 -5.24
N ALA A 80 10.21 31.54 -6.44
CA ALA A 80 11.64 31.51 -6.74
C ALA A 80 12.47 32.38 -5.78
N PHE A 81 13.73 31.99 -5.57
CA PHE A 81 14.72 32.79 -4.86
C PHE A 81 15.20 33.95 -5.73
N PHE A 82 15.39 35.12 -5.12
CA PHE A 82 15.92 36.30 -5.78
C PHE A 82 17.29 36.72 -5.24
N PHE A 83 18.14 37.15 -6.17
CA PHE A 83 19.38 37.87 -5.90
C PHE A 83 19.14 39.36 -6.09
N VAL A 84 19.21 40.11 -5.00
CA VAL A 84 19.07 41.57 -5.00
C VAL A 84 20.46 42.17 -5.20
N ILE A 85 20.66 42.84 -6.32
CA ILE A 85 21.97 43.33 -6.75
C ILE A 85 21.92 44.84 -6.90
N ALA A 86 22.72 45.56 -6.10
CA ALA A 86 22.92 47.00 -6.24
C ALA A 86 24.18 47.27 -7.08
N ILE A 87 24.01 47.64 -8.36
CA ILE A 87 25.12 47.83 -9.31
C ILE A 87 25.88 49.14 -9.04
N PRO A 88 27.17 49.25 -9.41
CA PRO A 88 27.97 50.44 -9.10
C PRO A 88 27.59 51.65 -9.97
N ASP A 89 28.08 52.83 -9.57
CA ASP A 89 27.95 54.06 -10.35
C ASP A 89 28.44 53.88 -11.80
N ASN A 90 27.86 54.64 -12.72
CA ASN A 90 28.23 54.66 -14.15
C ASN A 90 28.13 53.31 -14.87
N THR A 91 27.36 52.36 -14.32
CA THR A 91 27.11 51.05 -14.95
C THR A 91 25.77 51.02 -15.66
N ASN A 92 25.75 50.58 -16.92
CA ASN A 92 24.50 50.35 -17.63
C ASN A 92 23.88 49.01 -17.16
N PRO A 93 22.67 48.99 -16.59
CA PRO A 93 22.05 47.76 -16.09
C PRO A 93 21.81 46.71 -17.19
N ASN A 94 21.57 47.13 -18.43
CA ASN A 94 21.34 46.23 -19.56
C ASN A 94 22.65 45.56 -20.04
N GLU A 95 23.77 46.28 -19.94
CA GLU A 95 25.09 45.71 -20.19
C GLU A 95 25.52 44.78 -19.05
N PHE A 96 25.25 45.18 -17.81
CA PHE A 96 25.51 44.38 -16.62
C PHE A 96 24.86 43.01 -16.72
N ILE A 97 23.54 42.97 -16.96
CA ILE A 97 22.82 41.70 -17.05
C ILE A 97 23.26 40.85 -18.26
N ALA A 98 23.64 41.48 -19.38
CA ALA A 98 24.07 40.76 -20.58
C ALA A 98 25.49 40.18 -20.47
N SER A 99 26.37 40.79 -19.66
CA SER A 99 27.81 40.50 -19.70
C SER A 99 28.38 39.95 -18.39
N SER A 100 27.72 40.17 -17.25
CA SER A 100 28.25 39.79 -15.93
C SER A 100 28.21 38.29 -15.63
N GLY A 101 27.40 37.50 -16.34
CA GLY A 101 27.16 36.09 -16.02
C GLY A 101 25.97 35.85 -15.09
N TRP A 102 25.40 36.89 -14.46
CA TRP A 102 24.30 36.73 -13.51
C TRP A 102 23.01 36.20 -14.14
N LYS A 103 22.74 36.54 -15.41
CA LYS A 103 21.58 36.02 -16.14
C LYS A 103 21.73 34.51 -16.36
N GLU A 104 22.90 34.06 -16.79
CA GLU A 104 23.21 32.65 -17.00
C GLU A 104 23.11 31.86 -15.70
N ILE A 105 23.66 32.40 -14.60
CA ILE A 105 23.53 31.81 -13.26
C ILE A 105 22.05 31.68 -12.85
N ALA A 106 21.24 32.71 -13.09
CA ALA A 106 19.81 32.69 -12.78
C ALA A 106 19.07 31.63 -13.60
N ASP A 107 19.38 31.50 -14.90
CA ASP A 107 18.77 30.50 -15.78
C ASP A 107 19.14 29.07 -15.37
N GLU A 108 20.44 28.80 -15.13
CA GLU A 108 20.95 27.48 -14.74
C GLU A 108 20.38 26.99 -13.40
N ASN A 109 19.98 27.90 -12.52
CA ASN A 109 19.57 27.59 -11.15
C ASN A 109 18.12 27.98 -10.85
N GLU A 110 17.31 28.17 -11.89
CA GLU A 110 15.88 28.51 -11.80
C GLU A 110 15.59 29.67 -10.83
N SER A 111 16.49 30.65 -10.77
CA SER A 111 16.46 31.77 -9.83
C SER A 111 16.13 33.08 -10.55
N CYS A 112 15.92 34.14 -9.78
CA CYS A 112 15.57 35.45 -10.31
C CYS A 112 16.54 36.54 -9.83
N LEU A 113 16.58 37.67 -10.54
CA LEU A 113 17.40 38.83 -10.18
C LEU A 113 16.51 40.05 -9.94
N PHE A 114 16.85 40.84 -8.93
CA PHE A 114 16.29 42.15 -8.65
C PHE A 114 17.43 43.17 -8.64
N ILE A 115 17.53 43.98 -9.70
CA ILE A 115 18.62 44.91 -9.91
C ILE A 115 18.20 46.31 -9.47
N LEU A 116 18.92 46.85 -8.49
CA LEU A 116 18.84 48.24 -8.03
C LEU A 116 19.91 49.06 -8.73
N GLU A 117 19.53 50.22 -9.27
CA GLU A 117 20.40 51.04 -10.12
C GLU A 117 20.55 52.49 -9.58
N PRO A 118 21.69 53.14 -9.87
CA PRO A 118 21.93 54.53 -9.46
C PRO A 118 20.92 55.50 -10.07
N GLY A 119 20.71 56.64 -9.40
CA GLY A 119 19.95 57.75 -9.98
C GLY A 119 20.72 58.45 -11.11
N PRO A 120 20.11 59.44 -11.78
CA PRO A 120 20.76 60.19 -12.87
C PRO A 120 22.09 60.87 -12.50
N LYS A 121 22.35 61.08 -11.21
CA LYS A 121 23.58 61.68 -10.66
C LYS A 121 24.51 60.67 -9.98
N GLY A 122 24.26 59.36 -10.17
CA GLY A 122 24.88 58.30 -9.38
C GLY A 122 24.10 57.99 -8.09
N TRP A 123 24.66 57.11 -7.27
CA TRP A 123 24.22 56.82 -5.91
C TRP A 123 24.53 57.99 -4.96
N GLY A 124 23.51 58.40 -4.19
CA GLY A 124 23.66 59.30 -3.05
C GLY A 124 24.32 58.63 -1.84
N SER A 125 24.23 59.30 -0.69
CA SER A 125 24.53 58.70 0.61
C SER A 125 23.56 57.55 0.93
N TRP A 126 23.92 56.68 1.87
CA TRP A 126 23.05 55.55 2.24
C TRP A 126 21.71 56.04 2.81
N GLU A 127 21.69 57.20 3.48
CA GLU A 127 20.51 57.86 4.02
C GLU A 127 19.55 58.32 2.90
N GLU A 128 20.08 59.01 1.89
CA GLU A 128 19.31 59.55 0.76
C GLU A 128 18.66 58.43 -0.07
N GLU A 129 19.31 57.27 -0.15
CA GLU A 129 18.86 56.15 -0.97
C GLU A 129 17.81 55.28 -0.27
N GLN A 130 17.58 55.42 1.04
CA GLN A 130 16.58 54.61 1.77
C GLN A 130 15.17 54.74 1.18
N ALA A 131 14.79 55.94 0.72
CA ALA A 131 13.47 56.16 0.11
C ALA A 131 13.30 55.33 -1.19
N TYR A 132 14.35 55.24 -2.01
CA TYR A 132 14.35 54.43 -3.22
C TYR A 132 14.31 52.93 -2.89
N LEU A 133 15.18 52.47 -1.98
CA LEU A 133 15.21 51.06 -1.57
C LEU A 133 13.85 50.63 -0.98
N ASN A 134 13.23 51.47 -0.14
CA ASN A 134 11.93 51.19 0.44
C ASN A 134 10.81 51.14 -0.62
N ALA A 135 10.78 52.07 -1.57
CA ALA A 135 9.80 52.06 -2.66
C ALA A 135 9.95 50.80 -3.54
N ALA A 136 11.18 50.48 -3.95
CA ALA A 136 11.47 49.33 -4.80
C ALA A 136 11.17 48.00 -4.08
N ASN A 137 11.58 47.85 -2.82
CA ASN A 137 11.27 46.67 -2.00
C ASN A 137 9.77 46.54 -1.70
N SER A 138 9.04 47.64 -1.53
CA SER A 138 7.59 47.60 -1.28
C SER A 138 6.83 47.09 -2.50
N PHE A 139 7.22 47.50 -3.71
CA PHE A 139 6.69 46.89 -4.93
C PHE A 139 7.07 45.42 -5.02
N TYR A 140 8.36 45.11 -4.90
CA TYR A 140 8.88 43.75 -5.00
C TYR A 140 8.12 42.76 -4.09
N LYS A 141 7.86 43.13 -2.83
CA LYS A 141 7.13 42.29 -1.86
C LYS A 141 5.62 42.15 -2.12
N ASN A 142 4.97 43.17 -2.69
CA ASN A 142 3.51 43.24 -2.79
C ASN A 142 2.99 43.17 -4.24
N ASN A 143 3.85 42.83 -5.20
CA ASN A 143 3.49 42.75 -6.60
C ASN A 143 2.53 41.56 -6.88
N LYS A 144 1.84 41.60 -8.03
CA LYS A 144 0.99 40.50 -8.55
C LYS A 144 1.47 39.94 -9.90
N TYR A 145 2.65 40.34 -10.35
CA TYR A 145 3.23 39.90 -11.61
C TYR A 145 3.98 38.57 -11.46
N PHE A 146 4.60 38.36 -10.30
CA PHE A 146 5.39 37.18 -9.98
C PHE A 146 5.44 36.97 -8.48
N SER A 147 5.58 35.71 -8.05
CA SER A 147 5.82 35.40 -6.64
C SER A 147 7.30 35.35 -6.30
N ILE A 148 7.60 35.61 -5.03
CA ILE A 148 8.96 35.68 -4.50
C ILE A 148 9.08 34.78 -3.28
N PHE A 149 10.28 34.29 -3.01
CA PHE A 149 10.63 33.87 -1.67
C PHE A 149 10.88 35.11 -0.78
N GLY A 150 10.35 35.14 0.44
CA GLY A 150 10.43 36.33 1.30
C GLY A 150 11.83 36.69 1.80
N GLY A 151 12.77 35.74 1.77
CA GLY A 151 14.19 35.94 2.07
C GLY A 151 15.03 36.22 0.83
N ASN A 152 16.07 37.05 0.95
CA ASN A 152 16.85 37.57 -0.19
C ASN A 152 18.34 37.28 -0.05
N TYR A 153 18.99 37.03 -1.19
CA TYR A 153 20.45 37.04 -1.31
C TYR A 153 20.90 38.42 -1.79
N LEU A 154 21.88 39.04 -1.12
CA LEU A 154 22.29 40.41 -1.42
C LEU A 154 23.68 40.45 -2.06
N VAL A 155 23.83 41.27 -3.11
CA VAL A 155 25.13 41.60 -3.70
C VAL A 155 25.21 43.12 -3.91
N GLY A 156 26.12 43.77 -3.19
CA GLY A 156 26.26 45.22 -3.20
C GLY A 156 27.60 45.68 -3.77
N TYR A 157 27.59 46.59 -4.75
CA TYR A 157 28.79 47.20 -5.31
C TYR A 157 28.90 48.68 -4.94
N GLY A 158 30.09 49.11 -4.50
CA GLY A 158 30.38 50.53 -4.24
C GLY A 158 29.35 51.19 -3.30
N LYS A 159 28.91 52.41 -3.64
CA LYS A 159 27.91 53.15 -2.85
C LYS A 159 26.53 52.48 -2.79
N GLY A 160 26.10 51.82 -3.86
CA GLY A 160 24.87 51.04 -3.87
C GLY A 160 24.94 49.89 -2.86
N GLY A 161 26.11 49.28 -2.70
CA GLY A 161 26.37 48.28 -1.66
C GLY A 161 26.26 48.83 -0.25
N ILE A 162 26.73 50.06 0.01
CA ILE A 162 26.58 50.72 1.32
C ILE A 162 25.09 50.94 1.65
N ALA A 163 24.30 51.42 0.69
CA ALA A 163 22.86 51.61 0.87
C ALA A 163 22.13 50.27 1.14
N LEU A 164 22.53 49.21 0.44
CA LEU A 164 21.98 47.87 0.61
C LEU A 164 22.38 47.25 1.96
N GLU A 165 23.62 47.46 2.41
CA GLU A 165 24.09 47.03 3.73
C GLU A 165 23.33 47.72 4.87
N ALA A 166 23.07 49.02 4.74
CA ALA A 166 22.25 49.76 5.70
C ALA A 166 20.85 49.13 5.81
N TRP A 167 20.23 48.82 4.67
CA TRP A 167 18.94 48.15 4.64
C TRP A 167 19.00 46.76 5.28
N ALA A 168 20.06 45.98 5.03
CA ALA A 168 20.26 44.64 5.59
C ALA A 168 20.35 44.66 7.13
N ALA A 169 21.16 45.58 7.70
CA ALA A 169 21.27 45.74 9.16
C ALA A 169 19.94 46.18 9.80
N ALA A 170 19.15 46.98 9.09
CA ALA A 170 17.82 47.39 9.54
C ALA A 170 16.73 46.32 9.38
N ASN A 171 16.95 45.31 8.53
CA ASN A 171 15.96 44.30 8.14
C ASN A 171 16.53 42.86 8.12
N PRO A 172 17.25 42.41 9.17
CA PRO A 172 18.12 41.23 9.06
C PRO A 172 17.34 39.91 8.87
N LEU A 173 16.07 39.83 9.27
CA LEU A 173 15.22 38.65 9.07
C LEU A 173 14.87 38.37 7.60
N PHE A 174 15.04 39.35 6.71
CA PHE A 174 14.75 39.23 5.28
C PHE A 174 15.99 38.92 4.43
N VAL A 175 17.15 38.72 5.06
CA VAL A 175 18.43 38.48 4.39
C VAL A 175 18.93 37.07 4.71
N ILE A 176 19.16 36.28 3.67
CA ILE A 176 19.69 34.92 3.81
C ILE A 176 21.21 34.99 3.99
N SER A 177 21.89 35.69 3.08
CA SER A 177 23.34 35.93 3.08
C SER A 177 23.67 37.09 2.13
N GLN A 178 24.87 37.65 2.25
CA GLN A 178 25.24 38.89 1.55
C GLN A 178 26.72 38.96 1.15
N VAL A 179 26.99 39.66 0.04
CA VAL A 179 28.35 39.96 -0.45
C VAL A 179 28.48 41.43 -0.81
N TYR A 180 29.56 42.07 -0.37
CA TYR A 180 29.85 43.49 -0.61
C TYR A 180 31.21 43.69 -1.28
N ILE A 181 31.21 44.43 -2.38
CA ILE A 181 32.36 44.58 -3.28
C ILE A 181 32.72 46.05 -3.44
N ASP A 182 33.98 46.37 -3.14
CA ASP A 182 34.56 47.73 -3.22
C ASP A 182 33.69 48.80 -2.50
N THR A 183 33.04 48.41 -1.40
CA THR A 183 32.22 49.29 -0.54
C THR A 183 33.06 50.02 0.51
N ALA A 184 32.40 50.83 1.35
CA ALA A 184 32.97 51.38 2.59
C ALA A 184 32.03 51.08 3.76
N SER A 185 32.56 51.07 4.98
CA SER A 185 31.75 50.85 6.19
C SER A 185 30.73 51.97 6.38
N LEU A 186 29.58 51.61 6.95
CA LEU A 186 28.69 52.59 7.56
C LEU A 186 29.36 53.16 8.83
N GLU A 187 28.86 54.30 9.29
CA GLU A 187 29.35 54.89 10.53
C GLU A 187 29.04 53.99 11.75
N GLU A 188 29.93 53.92 12.73
CA GLU A 188 29.75 53.11 13.95
C GLU A 188 28.45 53.44 14.70
N LYS A 189 28.04 54.73 14.68
CA LYS A 189 26.77 55.18 15.26
C LYS A 189 25.55 54.50 14.62
N TYR A 190 25.64 54.16 13.33
CA TYR A 190 24.57 53.48 12.61
C TYR A 190 24.46 52.02 13.04
N TYR A 191 25.57 51.29 13.14
CA TYR A 191 25.55 49.90 13.59
C TYR A 191 25.11 49.77 15.06
N SER A 192 25.67 50.60 15.95
CA SER A 192 25.45 50.51 17.39
C SER A 192 24.00 50.79 17.84
N GLN A 193 23.16 51.37 16.97
CA GLN A 193 21.74 51.54 17.26
C GLN A 193 20.98 50.21 17.32
N PHE A 194 21.43 49.19 16.57
CA PHE A 194 20.74 47.91 16.44
C PHE A 194 20.89 47.02 17.68
N ALA A 195 21.95 47.22 18.47
CA ALA A 195 22.12 46.62 19.81
C ALA A 195 21.07 47.06 20.83
N LYS A 196 20.32 48.14 20.54
CA LYS A 196 19.26 48.68 21.40
C LYS A 196 17.86 48.43 20.85
N LYS A 197 17.76 47.81 19.67
CA LYS A 197 16.50 47.50 18.99
C LYS A 197 16.25 46.00 19.09
N PHE A 198 15.10 45.61 19.65
CA PHE A 198 14.76 44.21 19.90
C PHE A 198 13.59 43.75 19.04
N PHE A 199 13.58 42.47 18.67
CA PHE A 199 12.45 41.84 18.01
C PHE A 199 11.35 41.50 19.02
N ASP A 200 10.12 41.87 18.67
CA ASP A 200 8.92 41.44 19.37
C ASP A 200 8.40 40.09 18.82
N GLY A 201 7.27 39.64 19.36
CA GLY A 201 6.57 38.44 18.90
C GLY A 201 5.43 38.74 17.93
N PHE A 202 5.43 39.90 17.26
CA PHE A 202 4.37 40.29 16.34
C PHE A 202 4.61 39.72 14.93
N ASN A 203 3.58 39.06 14.38
CA ASN A 203 3.56 38.60 12.99
C ASN A 203 2.21 38.94 12.38
N THR A 204 2.22 39.57 11.20
CA THR A 204 0.98 40.04 10.56
C THR A 204 0.13 38.84 10.15
N GLY A 205 -1.14 38.84 10.54
CA GLY A 205 -2.09 37.77 10.23
C GLY A 205 -2.10 36.61 11.24
N TYR A 206 -1.24 36.63 12.26
CA TYR A 206 -1.14 35.57 13.27
C TYR A 206 -1.24 36.12 14.70
N THR A 207 -1.38 35.21 15.67
CA THR A 207 -1.54 35.59 17.07
C THR A 207 -0.23 36.16 17.63
N PRO A 208 -0.22 37.38 18.19
CA PRO A 208 0.96 37.96 18.81
C PRO A 208 1.48 37.14 19.99
N ILE A 209 2.80 37.05 20.12
CA ILE A 209 3.48 36.35 21.21
C ILE A 209 4.10 37.36 22.16
N VAL A 210 3.92 37.16 23.47
CA VAL A 210 4.65 37.90 24.50
C VAL A 210 6.04 37.29 24.68
N ILE A 211 7.08 38.10 24.43
CA ILE A 211 8.48 37.70 24.56
C ILE A 211 9.03 38.14 25.93
N PRO A 212 9.51 37.21 26.77
CA PRO A 212 10.19 37.54 28.03
C PRO A 212 11.46 38.38 27.82
N ASP A 213 11.72 39.32 28.73
CA ASP A 213 12.88 40.23 28.62
C ASP A 213 14.22 39.51 28.54
N ASN A 214 14.39 38.37 29.22
CA ASN A 214 15.64 37.62 29.30
C ASN A 214 15.97 36.82 28.04
N ILE A 215 15.08 36.76 27.05
CA ILE A 215 15.31 36.05 25.77
C ILE A 215 15.17 36.97 24.55
N LYS A 216 15.07 38.30 24.77
CA LYS A 216 14.91 39.26 23.67
C LYS A 216 16.14 39.22 22.76
N ILE A 217 15.89 39.09 21.46
CA ILE A 217 16.91 39.10 20.42
C ILE A 217 17.03 40.52 19.88
N SER A 218 18.24 41.08 19.91
CA SER A 218 18.52 42.39 19.30
C SER A 218 18.75 42.26 17.79
N TYR A 219 18.69 43.37 17.05
CA TYR A 219 18.83 43.34 15.59
C TYR A 219 20.25 42.94 15.15
N ASP A 220 21.28 43.26 15.95
CA ASP A 220 22.67 42.87 15.67
C ASP A 220 23.05 41.50 16.23
N ASP A 221 22.12 40.74 16.81
CA ASP A 221 22.32 39.34 17.24
C ASP A 221 21.77 38.32 16.21
N VAL A 222 21.38 38.77 15.02
CA VAL A 222 20.87 37.88 13.95
C VAL A 222 22.02 37.54 12.98
N PRO A 223 22.49 36.28 12.95
CA PRO A 223 23.56 35.87 12.04
C PRO A 223 23.15 36.01 10.58
N ILE A 224 23.94 36.72 9.78
CA ILE A 224 23.84 36.79 8.32
C ILE A 224 25.22 36.50 7.71
N PRO A 225 25.42 35.34 7.05
CA PRO A 225 26.68 35.03 6.38
C PRO A 225 27.08 36.15 5.41
N THR A 226 28.29 36.67 5.58
CA THR A 226 28.73 37.91 4.92
C THR A 226 30.11 37.74 4.28
N TRP A 227 30.29 38.22 3.05
CA TRP A 227 31.61 38.26 2.39
C TRP A 227 31.95 39.67 1.91
N TYR A 228 33.11 40.18 2.34
CA TYR A 228 33.68 41.43 1.83
C TYR A 228 34.80 41.16 0.82
N ILE A 229 34.73 41.82 -0.33
CA ILE A 229 35.81 41.84 -1.32
C ILE A 229 36.18 43.30 -1.56
N ASN A 230 37.38 43.70 -1.14
CA ASN A 230 37.81 45.09 -1.26
C ASN A 230 39.32 45.13 -1.48
N LYS A 231 39.82 46.09 -2.25
CA LYS A 231 41.28 46.29 -2.36
C LYS A 231 41.92 46.93 -1.13
N ASP A 232 41.11 47.51 -0.25
CA ASP A 232 41.53 48.23 0.94
C ASP A 232 40.63 47.81 2.12
N MET A 233 41.07 46.80 2.87
CA MET A 233 40.31 46.26 4.00
C MET A 233 40.06 47.30 5.10
N ALA A 234 40.89 48.36 5.21
CA ALA A 234 40.69 49.40 6.22
C ALA A 234 39.37 50.17 6.01
N LYS A 235 38.87 50.25 4.77
CA LYS A 235 37.57 50.89 4.47
C LYS A 235 36.37 50.12 5.00
N VAL A 236 36.50 48.80 5.15
CA VAL A 236 35.42 47.91 5.57
C VAL A 236 35.64 47.33 6.99
N ALA A 237 36.65 47.81 7.72
CA ALA A 237 37.02 47.27 9.02
C ALA A 237 35.88 47.33 10.06
N THR A 238 35.17 48.46 10.17
CA THR A 238 34.03 48.61 11.10
C THR A 238 32.88 47.67 10.74
N ALA A 239 32.60 47.50 9.44
CA ALA A 239 31.57 46.59 8.96
C ALA A 239 31.94 45.12 9.22
N ILE A 240 33.20 44.74 9.00
CA ILE A 240 33.71 43.38 9.28
C ILE A 240 33.52 43.05 10.77
N GLU A 241 33.87 43.96 11.69
CA GLU A 241 33.68 43.71 13.12
C GLU A 241 32.19 43.60 13.51
N TYR A 242 31.33 44.45 12.94
CA TYR A 242 29.89 44.36 13.16
C TYR A 242 29.34 42.98 12.73
N TRP A 243 29.64 42.55 11.51
CA TRP A 243 29.13 41.27 11.00
C TRP A 243 29.81 40.07 11.67
N LYS A 244 31.07 40.17 12.11
CA LYS A 244 31.69 39.12 12.95
C LYS A 244 30.94 38.95 14.26
N LYS A 245 30.57 40.06 14.92
CA LYS A 245 29.76 40.03 16.14
C LYS A 245 28.37 39.42 15.87
N ALA A 246 27.66 39.90 14.85
CA ALA A 246 26.31 39.42 14.54
C ALA A 246 26.26 37.94 14.16
N ASN A 247 27.33 37.43 13.54
CA ASN A 247 27.47 36.02 13.19
C ASN A 247 28.15 35.19 14.29
N ASP A 248 28.41 35.78 15.46
CA ASP A 248 29.12 35.18 16.58
C ASP A 248 30.39 34.42 16.14
N CYS A 249 31.21 35.11 15.34
CA CYS A 249 32.41 34.55 14.74
C CYS A 249 33.58 34.51 15.72
N ARG A 250 34.43 33.50 15.56
CA ARG A 250 35.69 33.40 16.30
C ARG A 250 36.62 34.55 15.90
N GLU A 251 37.46 34.99 16.84
CA GLU A 251 38.46 36.03 16.57
C GLU A 251 39.48 35.60 15.49
N GLN A 252 39.91 34.33 15.53
CA GLN A 252 40.88 33.79 14.56
C GLN A 252 40.19 33.27 13.30
N GLY A 253 40.55 33.83 12.15
CA GLY A 253 40.11 33.38 10.83
C GLY A 253 41.04 32.34 10.21
N ILE A 254 40.50 31.49 9.33
CA ILE A 254 41.25 30.56 8.49
C ILE A 254 41.66 31.32 7.22
N THR A 255 42.96 31.47 6.96
CA THR A 255 43.49 32.21 5.81
C THR A 255 43.66 31.30 4.59
N ASN A 256 43.71 31.90 3.38
CA ASN A 256 43.94 31.20 2.11
C ASN A 256 42.92 30.08 1.82
N VAL A 257 41.63 30.36 2.02
CA VAL A 257 40.57 29.40 1.71
C VAL A 257 40.32 29.34 0.20
N ASP A 258 40.74 28.23 -0.43
CA ASP A 258 40.77 28.07 -1.89
C ASP A 258 39.40 28.25 -2.56
N TYR A 259 38.34 27.65 -2.01
CA TYR A 259 36.98 27.74 -2.60
C TYR A 259 36.36 29.14 -2.51
N LEU A 260 36.98 30.06 -1.75
CA LEU A 260 36.65 31.49 -1.69
C LEU A 260 37.83 32.34 -2.18
N LEU A 261 38.56 31.84 -3.18
CA LEU A 261 39.60 32.59 -3.91
C LEU A 261 40.73 33.13 -3.01
N GLY A 262 41.08 32.37 -1.96
CA GLY A 262 42.13 32.74 -1.01
C GLY A 262 41.66 33.67 0.12
N SER A 263 40.34 33.81 0.32
CA SER A 263 39.79 34.61 1.41
C SER A 263 40.26 34.16 2.79
N THR A 264 40.23 35.08 3.75
CA THR A 264 40.23 34.75 5.18
C THR A 264 38.79 34.54 5.65
N VAL A 265 38.51 33.44 6.33
CA VAL A 265 37.16 33.05 6.77
C VAL A 265 37.10 32.94 8.30
N TYR A 266 36.24 33.75 8.91
CA TYR A 266 35.89 33.70 10.32
C TYR A 266 34.61 32.86 10.47
N LEU A 267 34.75 31.69 11.10
CA LEU A 267 33.63 30.78 11.32
C LEU A 267 32.89 31.14 12.61
N GLN A 268 31.58 30.87 12.63
CA GLN A 268 30.79 30.93 13.86
C GLN A 268 31.41 30.06 14.97
N SER A 269 31.31 30.55 16.21
CA SER A 269 31.76 29.85 17.40
C SER A 269 31.06 28.49 17.54
N LYS A 270 31.79 27.46 18.00
CA LYS A 270 31.17 26.14 18.26
C LYS A 270 30.18 26.18 19.42
N ASP A 271 30.44 27.08 20.36
CA ASP A 271 29.64 27.28 21.57
C ASP A 271 28.67 28.46 21.41
N SER A 272 28.38 28.84 20.16
CA SER A 272 27.47 29.94 19.85
C SER A 272 26.08 29.70 20.42
N ASP A 273 25.54 30.70 21.09
CA ASP A 273 24.16 30.71 21.60
C ASP A 273 23.18 31.41 20.65
N ALA A 274 23.63 31.77 19.44
CA ALA A 274 22.82 32.46 18.45
C ALA A 274 21.54 31.66 18.09
N TRP A 275 20.39 32.30 18.31
CA TRP A 275 19.08 31.66 18.24
C TRP A 275 18.76 31.04 16.88
N GLN A 276 19.11 31.75 15.79
CA GLN A 276 18.78 31.36 14.43
C GLN A 276 19.57 30.15 13.93
N THR A 277 20.62 29.74 14.64
CA THR A 277 21.46 28.58 14.31
C THR A 277 21.34 27.43 15.32
N SER A 278 20.55 27.62 16.39
CA SER A 278 20.42 26.68 17.52
C SER A 278 20.08 25.23 17.12
N TYR A 279 19.36 25.00 16.01
CA TYR A 279 18.98 23.66 15.55
C TYR A 279 19.67 23.21 14.25
N CYS A 280 20.39 24.11 13.59
CA CYS A 280 21.13 23.81 12.37
C CYS A 280 22.64 23.63 12.61
N GLY A 281 23.12 24.07 13.77
CA GLY A 281 24.54 24.13 14.13
C GLY A 281 25.17 25.48 13.79
N PRO A 282 26.40 25.74 14.27
CA PRO A 282 27.13 26.98 14.04
C PRO A 282 27.64 27.05 12.59
N ILE A 283 26.74 27.34 11.67
CA ILE A 283 26.95 27.28 10.21
C ILE A 283 27.33 28.62 9.60
N SER A 284 27.17 29.74 10.32
CA SER A 284 27.41 31.06 9.76
C SER A 284 28.91 31.41 9.65
N LYS A 285 29.24 32.41 8.84
CA LYS A 285 30.61 32.89 8.66
C LYS A 285 30.70 34.31 8.11
N VAL A 286 31.83 34.96 8.39
CA VAL A 286 32.28 36.17 7.71
C VAL A 286 33.54 35.86 6.91
N ALA A 287 33.56 36.19 5.63
CA ALA A 287 34.73 36.05 4.77
C ALA A 287 35.26 37.42 4.33
N VAL A 288 36.56 37.53 4.11
CA VAL A 288 37.22 38.74 3.62
C VAL A 288 38.27 38.41 2.55
N LEU A 289 38.25 39.16 1.44
CA LEU A 289 39.20 39.04 0.34
C LEU A 289 39.80 40.41 -0.01
N GLU A 290 41.09 40.59 0.22
CA GLU A 290 41.80 41.81 -0.14
C GLU A 290 42.21 41.82 -1.61
N LYS A 291 41.31 42.28 -2.50
CA LYS A 291 41.54 42.26 -3.96
C LYS A 291 40.65 43.27 -4.68
N SER A 292 41.16 43.85 -5.77
CA SER A 292 40.30 44.56 -6.75
C SER A 292 39.58 43.55 -7.65
N THR A 293 38.33 43.83 -7.99
CA THR A 293 37.53 42.92 -8.83
C THR A 293 37.06 43.58 -10.12
N ASN A 294 36.78 42.75 -11.13
CA ASN A 294 36.10 43.16 -12.35
C ASN A 294 34.63 42.71 -12.24
N LEU A 295 33.70 43.66 -12.34
CA LEU A 295 32.26 43.41 -12.21
C LEU A 295 31.72 42.42 -13.28
N PHE A 296 32.41 42.29 -14.41
CA PHE A 296 32.07 41.38 -15.51
C PHE A 296 32.79 40.03 -15.43
N ASN A 297 33.48 39.73 -14.32
CA ASN A 297 34.12 38.44 -14.13
C ASN A 297 33.08 37.35 -13.79
N LYS A 298 32.73 36.54 -14.79
CA LYS A 298 31.75 35.44 -14.66
C LYS A 298 32.16 34.38 -13.63
N GLU A 299 33.46 34.05 -13.54
CA GLU A 299 33.98 33.07 -12.58
C GLU A 299 33.80 33.57 -11.15
N LEU A 300 34.13 34.85 -10.89
CA LEU A 300 33.91 35.47 -9.58
C LEU A 300 32.43 35.46 -9.20
N ASN A 301 31.55 35.86 -10.11
CA ASN A 301 30.10 35.90 -9.86
C ASN A 301 29.54 34.49 -9.57
N LYS A 302 30.09 33.43 -10.17
CA LYS A 302 29.73 32.05 -9.82
C LYS A 302 30.15 31.69 -8.39
N VAL A 303 31.35 32.06 -7.96
CA VAL A 303 31.80 31.81 -6.58
C VAL A 303 30.96 32.61 -5.57
N ILE A 304 30.58 33.85 -5.90
CA ILE A 304 29.65 34.65 -5.10
C ILE A 304 28.31 33.94 -4.96
N TYR A 305 27.75 33.44 -6.07
CA TYR A 305 26.52 32.65 -6.05
C TYR A 305 26.65 31.41 -5.16
N ASP A 306 27.76 30.67 -5.25
CA ASP A 306 27.99 29.47 -4.44
C ASP A 306 28.08 29.79 -2.94
N PHE A 307 28.76 30.89 -2.56
CA PHE A 307 28.80 31.38 -1.18
C PHE A 307 27.40 31.73 -0.67
N LEU A 308 26.61 32.46 -1.47
CA LEU A 308 25.28 32.89 -1.07
C LEU A 308 24.34 31.69 -0.89
N THR A 309 24.34 30.78 -1.86
CA THR A 309 23.40 29.65 -1.91
C THR A 309 23.80 28.46 -1.04
N GLU A 310 24.91 28.53 -0.30
CA GLU A 310 25.16 27.59 0.79
C GLU A 310 24.03 27.65 1.86
N TYR A 311 23.39 28.82 1.97
CA TYR A 311 22.44 29.13 3.03
C TYR A 311 20.99 29.25 2.55
N VAL A 312 20.07 28.99 3.46
CA VAL A 312 18.64 29.28 3.33
C VAL A 312 18.12 29.83 4.66
N ARG A 313 17.05 30.63 4.62
CA ARG A 313 16.37 31.13 5.82
C ARG A 313 14.88 31.02 5.61
N TYR A 314 14.14 30.47 6.58
CA TYR A 314 12.68 30.43 6.49
C TYR A 314 12.10 31.85 6.58
N ASP A 315 11.19 32.23 5.68
CA ASP A 315 10.67 33.59 5.63
C ASP A 315 9.65 33.85 6.75
N ASN A 316 10.08 34.54 7.80
CA ASN A 316 9.25 34.89 8.95
C ASN A 316 9.66 36.26 9.51
N THR A 317 8.69 37.07 9.94
CA THR A 317 8.94 38.39 10.53
C THR A 317 9.26 38.33 12.03
N THR A 318 9.18 37.16 12.67
CA THR A 318 9.61 36.96 14.06
C THR A 318 10.99 36.31 14.14
N ALA A 319 11.88 36.84 14.99
CA ALA A 319 13.22 36.29 15.17
C ALA A 319 13.20 34.87 15.78
N TYR A 320 12.14 34.53 16.52
CA TYR A 320 12.05 33.30 17.31
C TYR A 320 11.70 32.04 16.50
N GLY A 321 11.24 32.22 15.26
CA GLY A 321 11.00 31.16 14.28
C GLY A 321 11.91 31.22 13.04
N ASN A 322 12.67 32.29 12.85
CA ASN A 322 13.44 32.55 11.63
C ASN A 322 14.81 31.84 11.65
N GLN A 323 14.85 30.53 11.39
CA GLN A 323 16.10 29.75 11.42
C GLN A 323 16.93 29.92 10.14
N LEU A 324 18.26 29.99 10.31
CA LEU A 324 19.25 29.89 9.24
C LEU A 324 19.60 28.42 9.04
N GLY A 325 19.58 27.96 7.80
CA GLY A 325 19.85 26.59 7.40
C GLY A 325 20.83 26.51 6.24
N ILE A 326 21.14 25.27 5.84
CA ILE A 326 21.98 24.98 4.67
C ILE A 326 21.14 24.41 3.53
N ARG A 327 21.47 24.76 2.30
CA ARG A 327 20.82 24.20 1.12
C ARG A 327 21.38 22.83 0.78
N LYS A 328 20.50 22.00 0.21
CA LYS A 328 20.83 20.67 -0.32
C LYS A 328 20.30 20.60 -1.75
N PRO A 329 21.03 20.00 -2.72
CA PRO A 329 20.47 19.72 -4.04
C PRO A 329 19.14 18.97 -3.94
N TYR A 330 18.22 19.22 -4.87
CA TYR A 330 16.91 18.58 -4.90
C TYR A 330 17.00 17.07 -5.17
N GLY A 331 15.92 16.35 -4.84
CA GLY A 331 15.70 14.98 -5.30
C GLY A 331 15.36 14.91 -6.79
N GLU A 332 14.93 13.73 -7.25
CA GLU A 332 14.36 13.56 -8.60
C GLU A 332 13.08 14.41 -8.70
N ILE A 333 13.07 15.36 -9.64
CA ILE A 333 11.87 16.11 -10.01
C ILE A 333 11.20 15.38 -11.17
N GLY A 334 9.92 15.06 -11.01
CA GLY A 334 9.11 14.44 -12.04
C GLY A 334 7.79 15.17 -12.22
N THR A 335 7.12 14.87 -13.33
CA THR A 335 5.79 15.37 -13.61
C THR A 335 4.82 14.26 -13.98
N MET A 336 3.54 14.45 -13.70
CA MET A 336 2.48 13.52 -14.09
C MET A 336 1.14 14.24 -14.29
N MET A 337 0.25 13.64 -15.07
CA MET A 337 -1.11 14.15 -15.27
C MET A 337 -2.01 13.76 -14.10
N VAL A 338 -2.64 14.74 -13.47
CA VAL A 338 -3.60 14.55 -12.37
C VAL A 338 -4.83 15.38 -12.66
N ASN A 339 -5.99 14.74 -12.73
CA ASN A 339 -7.27 15.42 -12.97
C ASN A 339 -7.23 16.39 -14.19
N GLY A 340 -6.55 15.99 -15.27
CA GLY A 340 -6.39 16.79 -16.48
C GLY A 340 -5.33 17.89 -16.44
N PHE A 341 -4.58 18.04 -15.34
CA PHE A 341 -3.52 19.03 -15.19
C PHE A 341 -2.14 18.38 -15.00
N LEU A 342 -1.10 19.01 -15.55
CA LEU A 342 0.27 18.58 -15.30
C LEU A 342 0.69 19.00 -13.88
N ARG A 343 1.16 18.03 -13.07
CA ARG A 343 1.62 18.24 -11.69
C ARG A 343 3.09 17.87 -11.55
N GLU A 344 3.82 18.63 -10.75
CA GLU A 344 5.21 18.35 -10.36
C GLU A 344 5.24 17.58 -9.03
N TYR A 345 6.24 16.75 -8.83
CA TYR A 345 6.56 16.14 -7.55
C TYR A 345 8.08 15.96 -7.40
N MET A 346 8.56 15.91 -6.17
CA MET A 346 9.94 15.59 -5.83
C MET A 346 10.02 14.26 -5.08
N ILE A 347 10.95 13.38 -5.49
CA ILE A 347 11.28 12.15 -4.75
C ILE A 347 12.76 12.19 -4.36
N TYR A 348 13.04 12.02 -3.07
CA TYR A 348 14.40 11.87 -2.57
C TYR A 348 14.59 10.48 -1.97
N ASN A 349 15.39 9.65 -2.66
CA ASN A 349 15.82 8.33 -2.20
C ASN A 349 17.30 8.41 -1.74
N PRO A 350 17.58 8.53 -0.43
CA PRO A 350 18.94 8.68 0.05
C PRO A 350 19.73 7.38 -0.10
N PRO A 351 21.06 7.43 -0.33
CA PRO A 351 21.90 6.23 -0.40
C PRO A 351 21.81 5.32 0.84
N SER A 352 21.48 5.88 2.01
CA SER A 352 21.28 5.14 3.24
C SER A 352 20.03 4.24 3.24
N ALA A 353 19.04 4.50 2.37
CA ALA A 353 17.80 3.73 2.32
C ALA A 353 18.05 2.24 2.04
N ALA A 354 18.77 1.92 0.95
CA ALA A 354 19.10 0.53 0.61
C ALA A 354 19.97 -0.16 1.66
N LYS A 355 20.80 0.60 2.39
CA LYS A 355 21.69 0.08 3.43
C LYS A 355 20.94 -0.25 4.72
N LEU A 356 20.04 0.63 5.16
CA LEU A 356 19.30 0.48 6.41
C LEU A 356 18.06 -0.41 6.23
N TRP A 357 17.51 -0.44 5.02
CA TRP A 357 16.25 -1.12 4.70
C TRP A 357 16.38 -2.02 3.48
N PRO A 358 17.17 -3.12 3.57
CA PRO A 358 17.42 -3.99 2.42
C PRO A 358 16.14 -4.65 1.87
N ASN A 359 15.06 -4.73 2.66
CA ASN A 359 13.78 -5.32 2.27
C ASN A 359 12.72 -4.30 1.85
N GLY A 360 13.05 -3.01 1.81
CA GLY A 360 12.13 -1.93 1.45
C GLY A 360 12.18 -0.80 2.47
N ALA A 361 12.40 0.43 2.00
CA ALA A 361 12.51 1.61 2.85
C ALA A 361 11.14 2.18 3.23
N PRO A 362 10.99 2.76 4.44
CA PRO A 362 9.83 3.56 4.79
C PRO A 362 9.69 4.78 3.87
N VAL A 363 8.44 5.19 3.62
CA VAL A 363 8.12 6.33 2.75
C VAL A 363 7.39 7.39 3.57
N LEU A 364 7.89 8.62 3.50
CA LEU A 364 7.26 9.79 4.11
C LEU A 364 6.76 10.75 3.03
N PHE A 365 5.45 10.94 2.96
CA PHE A 365 4.83 11.95 2.12
C PHE A 365 4.80 13.29 2.85
N VAL A 366 5.37 14.32 2.23
CA VAL A 366 5.61 15.63 2.83
C VAL A 366 4.81 16.68 2.07
N PHE A 367 3.79 17.26 2.69
CA PHE A 367 2.94 18.30 2.07
C PHE A 367 3.38 19.70 2.54
N ALA A 368 3.70 20.62 1.60
CA ALA A 368 4.18 21.95 1.96
C ALA A 368 3.05 22.88 2.44
N GLY A 369 3.40 24.05 2.96
CA GLY A 369 2.42 25.05 3.38
C GLY A 369 1.73 25.77 2.23
N ASN A 370 0.68 26.54 2.53
CA ASN A 370 0.01 27.36 1.51
C ASN A 370 1.00 28.34 0.87
N SER A 371 0.88 28.55 -0.44
CA SER A 371 1.80 29.27 -1.32
C SER A 371 3.19 28.66 -1.46
N GLN A 372 3.59 27.67 -0.64
CA GLN A 372 4.91 27.04 -0.74
C GLN A 372 4.92 25.95 -1.80
N THR A 373 6.10 25.69 -2.34
CA THR A 373 6.36 24.64 -3.31
C THR A 373 7.28 23.58 -2.68
N ASP A 374 7.31 22.40 -3.28
CA ASP A 374 8.24 21.31 -2.94
C ASP A 374 9.70 21.80 -2.78
N LYS A 375 10.16 22.69 -3.65
CA LYS A 375 11.52 23.26 -3.66
C LYS A 375 11.79 24.20 -2.48
N VAL A 376 10.83 25.03 -2.09
CA VAL A 376 10.97 25.91 -0.92
C VAL A 376 10.96 25.07 0.35
N PHE A 377 10.00 24.14 0.43
CA PHE A 377 9.78 23.33 1.62
C PHE A 377 10.92 22.35 1.92
N TRP A 378 11.55 21.83 0.87
CA TRP A 378 12.77 21.03 0.93
C TRP A 378 13.88 21.71 1.75
N HIS A 379 14.16 22.97 1.44
CA HIS A 379 15.22 23.72 2.13
C HIS A 379 14.79 24.19 3.52
N ALA A 380 13.54 24.65 3.65
CA ALA A 380 12.96 25.17 4.88
C ALA A 380 12.94 24.15 6.04
N THR A 381 12.53 22.92 5.75
CA THR A 381 12.30 21.90 6.79
C THR A 381 13.55 21.10 7.13
N GLN A 382 14.47 20.94 6.18
CA GLN A 382 15.61 20.03 6.27
C GLN A 382 15.22 18.57 6.55
N TRP A 383 14.04 18.13 6.09
CA TRP A 383 13.63 16.71 6.15
C TRP A 383 14.69 15.76 5.57
N TRP A 384 15.48 16.23 4.60
CA TRP A 384 16.58 15.49 4.00
C TRP A 384 17.65 15.06 5.01
N LYS A 385 17.85 15.78 6.13
CA LYS A 385 18.75 15.34 7.21
C LYS A 385 18.24 14.08 7.90
N VAL A 386 16.92 14.00 8.13
CA VAL A 386 16.27 12.80 8.68
C VAL A 386 16.35 11.67 7.65
N ALA A 387 16.08 11.96 6.38
CA ALA A 387 16.20 10.99 5.29
C ALA A 387 17.60 10.38 5.19
N ASP A 388 18.63 11.22 5.12
CA ASP A 388 20.03 10.77 5.04
C ASP A 388 20.41 9.91 6.25
N LYS A 389 19.96 10.27 7.45
CA LYS A 389 20.30 9.55 8.69
C LYS A 389 19.53 8.22 8.84
N GLU A 390 18.25 8.21 8.54
CA GLU A 390 17.32 7.12 8.89
C GLU A 390 16.96 6.23 7.69
N GLY A 391 17.43 6.59 6.48
CA GLY A 391 17.23 5.82 5.27
C GLY A 391 15.78 5.84 4.76
N ILE A 392 15.07 6.97 4.94
CA ILE A 392 13.68 7.11 4.52
C ILE A 392 13.59 7.76 3.15
N ILE A 393 12.63 7.32 2.33
CA ILE A 393 12.32 7.97 1.05
C ILE A 393 11.35 9.12 1.33
N LEU A 394 11.70 10.32 0.87
CA LEU A 394 10.82 11.48 0.93
C LEU A 394 10.08 11.64 -0.39
N VAL A 395 8.78 11.88 -0.32
CA VAL A 395 7.92 12.14 -1.47
C VAL A 395 7.16 13.43 -1.24
N ILE A 396 7.42 14.44 -2.06
CA ILE A 396 6.87 15.79 -1.90
C ILE A 396 5.98 16.09 -3.11
N PRO A 397 4.66 15.89 -3.02
CA PRO A 397 3.75 16.34 -4.06
C PRO A 397 3.77 17.87 -4.13
N CYS A 398 4.00 18.44 -5.32
CA CYS A 398 4.00 19.88 -5.48
C CYS A 398 2.56 20.43 -5.63
N GLU A 399 2.35 21.60 -5.07
CA GLU A 399 1.10 22.34 -5.04
C GLU A 399 0.68 22.84 -6.44
N GLN A 400 -0.58 23.22 -6.61
CA GLN A 400 -1.12 23.79 -7.86
C GLN A 400 -1.65 25.19 -7.62
N TYR A 401 -1.78 26.00 -8.68
CA TYR A 401 -2.36 27.33 -8.59
C TYR A 401 -3.68 27.35 -7.79
N SER A 402 -3.84 28.37 -6.96
CA SER A 402 -4.96 28.54 -6.05
C SER A 402 -5.74 29.84 -6.36
N SER A 403 -5.63 30.88 -5.54
CA SER A 403 -6.42 32.11 -5.66
C SER A 403 -6.04 33.00 -6.85
N ASP A 404 -4.80 32.91 -7.31
CA ASP A 404 -4.26 33.64 -8.45
C ASP A 404 -3.03 32.90 -9.04
N PRO A 405 -2.52 33.32 -10.22
CA PRO A 405 -1.40 32.67 -10.92
C PRO A 405 -0.04 32.75 -10.23
N THR A 406 0.06 33.38 -9.06
CA THR A 406 1.29 33.52 -8.28
C THR A 406 1.22 32.80 -6.92
N VAL A 407 0.07 32.21 -6.59
CA VAL A 407 -0.18 31.49 -5.34
C VAL A 407 -0.54 30.04 -5.62
N VAL A 408 0.03 29.11 -4.85
CA VAL A 408 -0.26 27.68 -4.94
C VAL A 408 -0.85 27.12 -3.65
N SER A 409 -1.62 26.05 -3.75
CA SER A 409 -2.14 25.30 -2.61
C SER A 409 -2.45 23.85 -3.01
N HIS A 410 -2.95 23.07 -2.05
CA HIS A 410 -3.34 21.69 -2.27
C HIS A 410 -4.66 21.60 -3.05
N LYS A 411 -4.61 20.90 -4.18
CA LYS A 411 -5.77 20.63 -5.03
C LYS A 411 -5.73 19.19 -5.52
N ASP A 412 -6.89 18.54 -5.56
CA ASP A 412 -7.09 17.17 -6.06
C ASP A 412 -6.20 16.12 -5.37
N ASN A 413 -5.90 16.33 -4.07
CA ASN A 413 -5.00 15.45 -3.31
C ASN A 413 -5.51 14.01 -3.20
N ASP A 414 -6.83 13.82 -3.17
CA ASP A 414 -7.51 12.52 -3.20
C ASP A 414 -7.21 11.71 -4.48
N ILE A 415 -6.82 12.40 -5.57
CA ILE A 415 -6.40 11.78 -6.83
C ILE A 415 -4.88 11.73 -6.93
N PHE A 416 -4.20 12.86 -6.64
CA PHE A 416 -2.75 12.96 -6.81
C PHE A 416 -1.99 11.98 -5.94
N PHE A 417 -2.37 11.89 -4.66
CA PHE A 417 -1.63 11.08 -3.70
C PHE A 417 -1.66 9.59 -4.04
N PRO A 418 -2.82 8.94 -4.29
CA PRO A 418 -2.83 7.52 -4.63
C PRO A 418 -2.01 7.21 -5.89
N GLN A 419 -2.09 8.07 -6.92
CA GLN A 419 -1.30 7.87 -8.13
C GLN A 419 0.21 7.99 -7.88
N LEU A 420 0.63 8.99 -7.11
CA LEU A 420 2.04 9.18 -6.75
C LEU A 420 2.55 8.04 -5.86
N ALA A 421 1.71 7.54 -4.94
CA ALA A 421 2.04 6.39 -4.10
C ALA A 421 2.26 5.11 -4.94
N GLU A 422 1.41 4.86 -5.94
CA GLU A 422 1.62 3.73 -6.86
C GLU A 422 2.88 3.88 -7.71
N LEU A 423 3.17 5.08 -8.21
CA LEU A 423 4.43 5.34 -8.92
C LEU A 423 5.66 5.04 -8.05
N VAL A 424 5.62 5.43 -6.78
CA VAL A 424 6.70 5.17 -5.82
C VAL A 424 6.87 3.68 -5.58
N LYS A 425 5.77 2.92 -5.38
CA LYS A 425 5.81 1.46 -5.21
C LYS A 425 6.41 0.75 -6.43
N GLN A 426 6.16 1.26 -7.64
CA GLN A 426 6.67 0.68 -8.88
C GLN A 426 8.15 0.98 -9.12
N ARG A 427 8.62 2.19 -8.77
CA ARG A 427 9.99 2.64 -9.09
C ARG A 427 11.01 2.37 -7.97
N TYR A 428 10.56 2.22 -6.72
CA TYR A 428 11.44 2.13 -5.57
C TYR A 428 11.13 0.90 -4.71
N LYS A 429 12.18 0.30 -4.12
CA LYS A 429 12.02 -0.78 -3.15
C LYS A 429 11.54 -0.19 -1.82
N VAL A 430 10.23 -0.28 -1.58
CA VAL A 430 9.56 0.34 -0.42
C VAL A 430 8.92 -0.69 0.49
N ASP A 431 8.83 -0.35 1.77
CA ASP A 431 8.00 -1.07 2.73
C ASP A 431 6.62 -0.42 2.81
N THR A 432 5.64 -1.04 2.15
CA THR A 432 4.26 -0.54 2.11
C THR A 432 3.56 -0.55 3.47
N THR A 433 4.10 -1.27 4.45
CA THR A 433 3.58 -1.22 5.83
C THR A 433 4.02 0.03 6.58
N ARG A 434 4.95 0.82 6.03
CA ARG A 434 5.54 2.02 6.65
C ARG A 434 5.42 3.24 5.74
N PHE A 435 4.19 3.48 5.28
CA PHE A 435 3.83 4.74 4.62
C PHE A 435 3.32 5.72 5.67
N TYR A 436 3.84 6.94 5.64
CA TYR A 436 3.53 8.00 6.59
C TYR A 436 3.20 9.31 5.86
N ALA A 437 2.51 10.22 6.55
CA ALA A 437 2.31 11.58 6.08
C ALA A 437 2.74 12.64 7.10
N THR A 438 3.22 13.76 6.59
CA THR A 438 3.54 14.97 7.34
C THR A 438 3.23 16.22 6.52
N GLY A 439 3.20 17.38 7.14
CA GLY A 439 3.12 18.65 6.43
C GLY A 439 3.14 19.84 7.37
N GLN A 440 3.12 21.04 6.79
CA GLN A 440 3.04 22.31 7.52
C GLN A 440 1.84 23.14 7.08
N SER A 441 1.16 23.84 7.99
CA SER A 441 0.03 24.73 7.65
C SER A 441 -1.03 24.02 6.79
N ALA A 442 -1.34 24.51 5.59
CA ALA A 442 -2.25 23.84 4.66
C ALA A 442 -1.86 22.39 4.33
N GLY A 443 -0.56 22.05 4.29
CA GLY A 443 -0.09 20.68 4.12
C GLY A 443 -0.28 19.81 5.36
N SER A 444 -0.21 20.43 6.55
CA SER A 444 -0.61 19.75 7.80
C SER A 444 -2.11 19.48 7.80
N MET A 445 -2.94 20.44 7.39
CA MET A 445 -4.38 20.22 7.23
C MET A 445 -4.67 19.13 6.18
N ALA A 446 -3.99 19.15 5.04
CA ALA A 446 -4.15 18.15 3.99
C ALA A 446 -3.78 16.74 4.46
N SER A 447 -2.62 16.56 5.10
CA SER A 447 -2.20 15.26 5.63
C SER A 447 -3.14 14.74 6.71
N GLN A 448 -3.53 15.58 7.67
CA GLN A 448 -4.45 15.21 8.74
C GLN A 448 -5.83 14.84 8.18
N THR A 449 -6.43 15.66 7.32
CA THR A 449 -7.76 15.38 6.74
C THR A 449 -7.78 14.17 5.81
N PHE A 450 -6.71 13.93 5.05
CA PHE A 450 -6.56 12.71 4.28
C PHE A 450 -6.50 11.49 5.21
N GLY A 451 -5.78 11.58 6.33
CA GLY A 451 -5.78 10.54 7.37
C GLY A 451 -7.16 10.20 7.94
N MET A 452 -8.00 11.21 8.14
CA MET A 452 -9.36 11.04 8.66
C MET A 452 -10.29 10.29 7.67
N THR A 453 -10.09 10.51 6.38
CA THR A 453 -10.93 9.96 5.30
C THR A 453 -10.37 8.66 4.73
N ASN A 454 -9.06 8.47 4.80
CA ASN A 454 -8.32 7.36 4.22
C ASN A 454 -7.29 6.77 5.21
N PRO A 455 -7.71 6.39 6.44
CA PRO A 455 -6.79 5.88 7.45
C PRO A 455 -6.05 4.62 6.99
N GLU A 456 -6.56 3.86 6.04
CA GLU A 456 -5.91 2.67 5.47
C GLU A 456 -4.60 2.94 4.70
N TYR A 457 -4.31 4.19 4.34
CA TYR A 457 -3.11 4.52 3.54
C TYR A 457 -1.85 4.77 4.36
N PHE A 458 -1.99 5.03 5.67
CA PHE A 458 -0.86 5.42 6.51
C PHE A 458 -0.78 4.61 7.80
N ALA A 459 0.44 4.22 8.15
CA ALA A 459 0.74 3.68 9.45
C ALA A 459 0.52 4.70 10.57
N ALA A 460 0.95 5.95 10.35
CA ALA A 460 0.78 7.07 11.26
C ALA A 460 0.92 8.41 10.52
N ILE A 461 0.44 9.49 11.15
CA ILE A 461 0.54 10.87 10.64
C ILE A 461 1.19 11.75 11.69
N ALA A 462 2.12 12.60 11.28
CA ALA A 462 2.77 13.54 12.19
C ALA A 462 3.06 14.85 11.47
N SER A 463 2.51 15.98 11.91
CA SER A 463 2.58 17.25 11.16
C SER A 463 2.71 18.48 12.07
N THR A 464 2.83 19.68 11.49
CA THR A 464 3.06 20.93 12.26
C THR A 464 2.22 22.11 11.77
N SER A 465 1.77 22.95 12.70
CA SER A 465 1.16 24.27 12.46
C SER A 465 -0.08 24.26 11.58
N GLY A 466 -0.90 23.21 11.64
CA GLY A 466 -2.19 23.17 10.95
C GLY A 466 -2.99 21.95 11.38
N VAL A 467 -4.25 22.12 11.74
CA VAL A 467 -5.15 21.02 12.09
C VAL A 467 -6.42 21.11 11.25
N GLY A 468 -6.90 19.96 10.79
CA GLY A 468 -8.23 19.82 10.19
C GLY A 468 -9.11 18.97 11.10
N ALA A 469 -10.40 19.27 11.16
CA ALA A 469 -11.37 18.52 11.96
C ALA A 469 -12.79 18.63 11.37
N PRO A 470 -13.63 17.58 11.44
CA PRO A 470 -15.04 17.66 11.03
C PRO A 470 -15.79 18.73 11.82
N GLY A 471 -16.47 19.64 11.13
CA GLY A 471 -17.21 20.75 11.73
C GLY A 471 -16.35 21.98 12.09
N GLY A 472 -15.04 21.93 11.86
CA GLY A 472 -14.13 23.05 12.13
C GLY A 472 -14.39 24.27 11.23
N PHE A 473 -13.94 25.44 11.70
CA PHE A 473 -14.06 26.69 10.97
C PHE A 473 -13.07 26.71 9.79
N GLY A 474 -13.55 26.89 8.56
CA GLY A 474 -12.70 27.16 7.38
C GLY A 474 -12.26 25.98 6.49
N ASN A 475 -12.73 24.75 6.73
CA ASN A 475 -12.36 23.60 5.87
C ASN A 475 -13.26 23.46 4.63
N SER A 476 -12.73 22.89 3.55
CA SER A 476 -13.55 22.36 2.46
C SER A 476 -14.40 21.20 3.02
N LEU A 477 -15.63 21.52 3.41
CA LEU A 477 -16.61 20.62 4.05
C LEU A 477 -16.81 19.27 3.32
N ALA A 478 -16.48 19.19 2.02
CA ALA A 478 -16.72 18.03 1.16
C ALA A 478 -15.86 16.78 1.49
N LEU A 479 -14.62 16.92 1.97
CA LEU A 479 -13.81 15.75 2.34
C LEU A 479 -14.16 15.25 3.75
N LEU A 480 -14.38 16.16 4.69
CA LEU A 480 -14.62 15.83 6.09
C LEU A 480 -15.98 15.17 6.35
N SER A 481 -16.96 15.32 5.46
CA SER A 481 -18.21 14.54 5.51
C SER A 481 -17.97 13.04 5.36
N ASN A 482 -16.82 12.62 4.83
CA ASN A 482 -16.44 11.23 4.61
C ASN A 482 -15.48 10.69 5.69
N ALA A 483 -15.32 11.39 6.82
CA ALA A 483 -14.42 10.95 7.88
C ALA A 483 -14.85 9.58 8.44
N LYS A 484 -13.92 8.61 8.44
CA LYS A 484 -14.23 7.21 8.75
C LYS A 484 -14.20 6.86 10.25
N TYR A 485 -13.58 7.71 11.07
CA TYR A 485 -13.26 7.43 12.49
C TYR A 485 -12.49 6.11 12.67
N GLY A 486 -11.73 5.70 11.65
CA GLY A 486 -10.81 4.58 11.76
C GLY A 486 -9.62 4.97 12.63
N THR A 487 -9.14 4.03 13.44
CA THR A 487 -7.94 4.22 14.26
C THR A 487 -6.79 4.67 13.38
N ILE A 488 -6.04 5.69 13.80
CA ILE A 488 -4.85 6.19 13.12
C ILE A 488 -3.99 7.00 14.11
N PRO A 489 -2.78 6.53 14.44
CA PRO A 489 -1.87 7.25 15.31
C PRO A 489 -1.54 8.62 14.72
N THR A 490 -1.68 9.66 15.52
CA THR A 490 -1.44 11.04 15.09
C THR A 490 -0.57 11.82 16.06
N TYR A 491 0.23 12.73 15.52
CA TYR A 491 1.00 13.71 16.26
C TYR A 491 0.91 15.08 15.58
N VAL A 492 0.58 16.14 16.31
CA VAL A 492 0.69 17.52 15.78
C VAL A 492 1.54 18.41 16.67
N ILE A 493 2.35 19.27 16.06
CA ILE A 493 3.12 20.32 16.75
C ILE A 493 2.52 21.68 16.38
N THR A 494 2.18 22.51 17.35
CA THR A 494 1.72 23.89 17.14
C THR A 494 2.70 24.89 17.75
N GLY A 495 2.75 26.11 17.21
CA GLY A 495 3.43 27.26 17.78
C GLY A 495 2.50 28.06 18.68
N GLN A 496 3.04 28.73 19.69
CA GLN A 496 2.26 29.61 20.57
C GLN A 496 1.58 30.78 19.83
N GLY A 497 2.18 31.25 18.72
CA GLY A 497 1.62 32.32 17.87
C GLY A 497 1.14 31.80 16.52
N ASP A 498 0.59 30.58 16.49
CA ASP A 498 -0.13 30.05 15.31
C ASP A 498 -1.44 30.83 15.05
N ASN A 499 -2.21 30.39 14.06
CA ASN A 499 -3.52 30.95 13.73
C ASN A 499 -4.44 30.97 14.96
N SER A 500 -5.28 32.00 15.06
CA SER A 500 -6.18 32.22 16.20
C SER A 500 -7.23 31.12 16.41
N ASP A 501 -7.42 30.23 15.44
CA ASP A 501 -8.29 29.05 15.53
C ASP A 501 -7.56 27.81 16.10
N MET A 502 -6.28 27.93 16.47
CA MET A 502 -5.46 26.85 17.08
C MET A 502 -4.72 27.30 18.34
N ILE A 503 -4.99 28.51 18.85
CA ILE A 503 -4.33 29.05 20.04
C ILE A 503 -5.00 28.61 21.33
N GLY A 504 -4.24 28.65 22.42
CA GLY A 504 -4.70 28.21 23.73
C GLY A 504 -4.24 26.79 24.06
N ASP A 505 -4.98 26.11 24.91
CA ASP A 505 -4.77 24.72 25.28
C ASP A 505 -6.11 24.00 25.48
N PHE A 506 -6.07 22.67 25.64
CA PHE A 506 -7.27 21.87 25.84
C PHE A 506 -8.00 22.13 27.18
N TRP A 507 -7.50 23.05 28.02
CA TRP A 507 -8.03 23.37 29.35
C TRP A 507 -8.71 24.73 29.43
N ASP A 508 -8.66 25.51 28.36
CA ASP A 508 -9.35 26.79 28.30
C ASP A 508 -10.83 26.64 27.93
N LEU A 509 -11.58 27.75 27.96
CA LEU A 509 -13.02 27.77 27.68
C LEU A 509 -13.35 27.99 26.19
N THR A 510 -12.33 28.07 25.33
CA THR A 510 -12.44 28.44 23.92
C THR A 510 -12.42 27.18 23.07
N ILE A 511 -13.56 26.81 22.49
CA ILE A 511 -13.60 25.71 21.53
C ILE A 511 -13.07 26.21 20.17
N ASN A 512 -11.98 25.62 19.71
CA ASN A 512 -11.34 25.96 18.44
C ASN A 512 -10.98 24.71 17.62
N ASN A 513 -10.29 24.87 16.48
CA ASN A 513 -9.98 23.76 15.57
C ASN A 513 -9.02 22.73 16.20
N LEU A 514 -8.17 23.12 17.15
CA LEU A 514 -7.30 22.22 17.91
C LEU A 514 -8.11 21.28 18.81
N ASP A 515 -9.12 21.78 19.52
CA ASP A 515 -10.02 20.96 20.35
C ASP A 515 -10.82 19.97 19.51
N MET A 516 -11.29 20.42 18.35
CA MET A 516 -12.06 19.58 17.42
C MET A 516 -11.19 18.49 16.79
N TRP A 517 -9.94 18.81 16.45
CA TRP A 517 -8.95 17.85 15.97
C TRP A 517 -8.66 16.79 17.04
N ALA A 518 -8.43 17.22 18.28
CA ALA A 518 -8.19 16.31 19.40
C ALA A 518 -9.43 15.43 19.64
N SER A 519 -10.62 16.03 19.69
CA SER A 519 -11.89 15.30 19.84
C SER A 519 -12.04 14.18 18.82
N TYR A 520 -11.79 14.47 17.54
CA TYR A 520 -11.85 13.48 16.48
C TYR A 520 -10.86 12.34 16.72
N TYR A 521 -9.58 12.64 16.93
CA TYR A 521 -8.55 11.60 17.00
C TYR A 521 -8.58 10.81 18.30
N LEU A 522 -8.98 11.41 19.42
CA LEU A 522 -9.21 10.70 20.67
C LEU A 522 -10.35 9.69 20.51
N GLN A 523 -11.42 10.08 19.81
CA GLN A 523 -12.54 9.19 19.48
C GLN A 523 -12.11 8.08 18.50
N ALA A 524 -11.49 8.43 17.38
CA ALA A 524 -11.06 7.48 16.34
C ALA A 524 -10.06 6.44 16.87
N ASN A 525 -9.22 6.84 17.84
CA ASN A 525 -8.23 5.97 18.46
C ASN A 525 -8.70 5.33 19.78
N ASN A 526 -9.91 5.63 20.26
CA ASN A 526 -10.46 5.13 21.52
C ASN A 526 -9.54 5.35 22.74
N VAL A 527 -8.99 6.57 22.88
CA VAL A 527 -8.03 6.91 23.95
C VAL A 527 -8.51 8.07 24.84
N GLY A 528 -9.56 7.80 25.63
CA GLY A 528 -10.07 8.72 26.65
C GLY A 528 -10.63 10.06 26.12
N PRO A 529 -11.33 10.84 26.95
CA PRO A 529 -11.80 12.16 26.56
C PRO A 529 -10.66 13.18 26.49
N LEU A 530 -10.95 14.40 26.01
CA LEU A 530 -10.12 15.59 26.24
C LEU A 530 -9.73 15.63 27.73
N GLY A 531 -8.43 15.45 28.01
CA GLY A 531 -7.86 14.98 29.29
C GLY A 531 -6.38 15.41 29.41
N ASN A 532 -5.78 15.47 30.61
CA ASN A 532 -4.41 16.01 30.86
C ASN A 532 -3.24 15.32 30.10
N GLY A 533 -3.54 14.43 29.16
CA GLY A 533 -2.59 13.51 28.56
C GLY A 533 -2.12 12.54 29.62
N SER A 534 -1.98 11.26 29.28
CA SER A 534 -1.44 10.28 30.21
C SER A 534 -0.01 10.61 30.68
N ASN A 535 0.70 11.54 30.02
CA ASN A 535 2.02 12.09 30.39
C ASN A 535 2.24 13.48 29.74
N VAL A 536 2.85 14.43 30.49
CA VAL A 536 3.34 15.72 29.97
C VAL A 536 4.87 15.73 30.04
N GLU A 537 5.52 16.03 28.93
CA GLU A 537 6.98 16.12 28.81
C GLU A 537 7.37 17.52 28.36
N LYS A 538 8.31 18.16 29.07
CA LYS A 538 8.82 19.49 28.70
C LYS A 538 10.31 19.39 28.36
N ASP A 539 10.66 19.73 27.14
CA ASP A 539 12.04 19.75 26.63
C ASP A 539 12.31 21.11 25.98
N GLY A 540 13.05 21.97 26.68
CA GLY A 540 13.30 23.34 26.27
C GLY A 540 12.00 24.11 25.94
N ARG A 541 11.80 24.40 24.65
CA ARG A 541 10.63 25.12 24.12
C ARG A 541 9.42 24.23 23.84
N PHE A 542 9.57 22.92 23.87
CA PHE A 542 8.55 21.95 23.48
C PHE A 542 7.83 21.40 24.71
N THR A 543 6.50 21.58 24.78
CA THR A 543 5.67 20.94 25.80
C THR A 543 4.76 19.93 25.12
N THR A 544 4.93 18.65 25.43
CA THR A 544 4.30 17.52 24.74
C THR A 544 3.31 16.78 25.63
N TYR A 545 2.11 16.57 25.12
CA TYR A 545 1.01 15.83 25.74
C TYR A 545 0.77 14.54 24.96
N THR A 546 0.56 13.42 25.65
CA THR A 546 0.43 12.10 25.03
C THR A 546 -0.74 11.32 25.61
N TRP A 547 -1.63 10.81 24.75
CA TRP A 547 -2.71 9.89 25.12
C TRP A 547 -2.36 8.48 24.70
N LYS A 548 -2.38 7.57 25.68
CA LYS A 548 -2.03 6.15 25.50
C LYS A 548 -3.28 5.27 25.57
N ASN A 549 -3.29 4.19 24.80
CA ASN A 549 -4.30 3.14 24.96
C ASN A 549 -3.99 2.24 26.19
N ALA A 550 -4.83 1.24 26.44
CA ALA A 550 -4.62 0.27 27.54
C ALA A 550 -3.31 -0.54 27.41
N GLN A 551 -2.76 -0.68 26.20
CA GLN A 551 -1.45 -1.32 25.96
C GLN A 551 -0.27 -0.35 26.23
N GLY A 552 -0.54 0.92 26.55
CA GLY A 552 0.48 1.95 26.76
C GLY A 552 0.99 2.62 25.47
N PHE A 553 0.39 2.35 24.31
CA PHE A 553 0.83 2.89 23.02
C PHE A 553 0.34 4.32 22.81
N PRO A 554 1.21 5.26 22.40
CA PRO A 554 0.88 6.68 22.26
C PRO A 554 0.12 6.93 20.95
N LEU A 555 -1.22 6.85 20.95
CA LEU A 555 -2.01 6.99 19.72
C LEU A 555 -2.27 8.45 19.33
N VAL A 556 -2.32 9.37 20.30
CA VAL A 556 -2.48 10.80 20.02
C VAL A 556 -1.40 11.56 20.77
N LYS A 557 -0.67 12.43 20.08
CA LYS A 557 0.30 13.35 20.67
C LYS A 557 0.05 14.78 20.20
N TRP A 558 0.28 15.74 21.08
CA TRP A 558 0.30 17.16 20.74
C TRP A 558 1.50 17.83 21.40
N THR A 559 2.20 18.69 20.68
CA THR A 559 3.26 19.53 21.25
C THR A 559 2.99 21.00 20.97
N GLN A 560 3.08 21.84 21.99
CA GLN A 560 3.15 23.29 21.81
C GLN A 560 4.60 23.77 21.90
N THR A 561 5.02 24.59 20.95
CA THR A 561 6.34 25.21 20.90
C THR A 561 6.26 26.66 21.38
N ALA A 562 6.85 26.94 22.53
CA ALA A 562 6.89 28.27 23.12
C ALA A 562 7.58 29.28 22.18
N TRP A 563 7.03 30.48 22.11
CA TRP A 563 7.55 31.62 21.33
C TRP A 563 7.71 31.37 19.82
N ARG A 564 7.05 30.35 19.26
CA ARG A 564 7.06 30.09 17.81
C ARG A 564 5.79 30.66 17.17
N ALA A 565 5.95 31.48 16.13
CA ALA A 565 4.84 31.95 15.29
C ALA A 565 4.43 30.88 14.26
N HIS A 566 3.53 31.21 13.32
CA HIS A 566 3.10 30.28 12.27
C HIS A 566 4.20 29.95 11.23
N ASN A 567 4.99 28.92 11.51
CA ASN A 567 6.03 28.39 10.61
C ASN A 567 6.39 26.93 10.95
N CYS A 568 7.63 26.46 10.72
CA CYS A 568 8.14 25.22 11.30
C CYS A 568 9.63 25.38 11.64
N LEU A 569 10.17 24.49 12.47
CA LEU A 569 11.60 24.47 12.84
C LEU A 569 12.27 23.17 12.39
N PRO A 570 13.55 23.19 11.99
CA PRO A 570 14.30 21.97 11.67
C PRO A 570 14.31 20.92 12.81
N ALA A 571 14.23 21.36 14.07
CA ALA A 571 14.15 20.47 15.23
C ALA A 571 12.82 19.70 15.36
N GLU A 572 11.74 20.16 14.72
CA GLU A 572 10.45 19.46 14.74
C GLU A 572 10.50 18.18 13.90
N MET A 573 11.24 18.17 12.79
CA MET A 573 11.32 17.02 11.88
C MET A 573 11.78 15.72 12.55
N PRO A 574 12.89 15.69 13.33
CA PRO A 574 13.26 14.49 14.07
C PRO A 574 12.26 14.10 15.17
N LEU A 575 11.55 15.06 15.79
CA LEU A 575 10.49 14.75 16.76
C LEU A 575 9.32 14.03 16.10
N LEU A 576 8.85 14.55 14.96
CA LEU A 576 7.80 13.94 14.16
C LEU A 576 8.22 12.53 13.69
N TRP A 577 9.44 12.38 13.18
CA TRP A 577 9.96 11.07 12.75
C TRP A 577 10.04 10.05 13.88
N ASN A 578 10.49 10.46 15.07
CA ASN A 578 10.59 9.57 16.23
C ASN A 578 9.23 8.99 16.66
N PHE A 579 8.14 9.70 16.38
CA PHE A 579 6.79 9.16 16.52
C PHE A 579 6.44 8.19 15.39
N LEU A 580 6.60 8.63 14.13
CA LEU A 580 6.19 7.88 12.94
C LEU A 580 6.86 6.50 12.85
N LYS A 581 8.17 6.44 13.05
CA LYS A 581 8.98 5.22 12.82
C LYS A 581 8.60 4.02 13.68
N LEU A 582 7.86 4.25 14.77
CA LEU A 582 7.41 3.20 15.68
C LEU A 582 6.15 2.50 15.17
N TRP A 583 5.46 3.08 14.20
CA TRP A 583 4.21 2.55 13.67
C TRP A 583 4.42 1.80 12.36
N SER A 584 3.69 0.71 12.17
CA SER A 584 3.50 0.06 10.86
C SER A 584 2.05 -0.37 10.70
N PHE A 585 1.58 -0.53 9.47
CA PHE A 585 0.23 -0.95 9.14
C PHE A 585 0.28 -2.11 8.18
N LYS A 586 -0.20 -3.26 8.62
CA LYS A 586 -0.17 -4.51 7.85
C LYS A 586 -1.52 -5.21 8.01
N ASP A 587 -2.12 -5.58 6.89
CA ASP A 587 -3.35 -6.38 6.82
C ASP A 587 -4.51 -5.80 7.64
N GLY A 588 -4.69 -4.48 7.60
CA GLY A 588 -5.74 -3.80 8.37
C GLY A 588 -5.43 -3.58 9.86
N VAL A 589 -4.26 -4.00 10.34
CA VAL A 589 -3.83 -3.89 11.74
C VAL A 589 -2.63 -2.97 11.87
N ARG A 590 -2.66 -2.06 12.84
CA ARG A 590 -1.50 -1.23 13.18
C ARG A 590 -0.65 -1.89 14.26
N TYR A 591 0.65 -1.74 14.13
CA TYR A 591 1.63 -2.26 15.06
C TYR A 591 2.46 -1.10 15.62
N TYR A 592 2.66 -1.08 16.94
CA TYR A 592 3.59 -0.18 17.62
C TYR A 592 4.81 -0.98 18.09
N GLY A 593 5.99 -0.64 17.58
CA GLY A 593 7.23 -1.38 17.89
C GLY A 593 7.15 -2.87 17.53
N GLY A 594 6.32 -3.25 16.55
CA GLY A 594 6.08 -4.63 16.16
C GLY A 594 4.96 -5.34 16.93
N VAL A 595 4.30 -4.68 17.88
CA VAL A 595 3.18 -5.24 18.65
C VAL A 595 1.83 -4.75 18.10
N PRO A 596 0.87 -5.63 17.76
CA PRO A 596 -0.41 -5.23 17.17
C PRO A 596 -1.27 -4.44 18.16
N LEU A 597 -2.02 -3.49 17.62
CA LEU A 597 -3.00 -2.68 18.34
C LEU A 597 -4.28 -3.48 18.57
N ALA A 598 -4.73 -3.56 19.83
CA ALA A 598 -6.02 -4.14 20.17
C ALA A 598 -7.17 -3.21 19.73
N THR A 599 -8.16 -3.75 19.02
CA THR A 599 -9.36 -3.01 18.59
C THR A 599 -10.58 -3.60 19.28
N ASP A 600 -11.39 -2.81 19.99
CA ASP A 600 -12.67 -3.28 20.54
C ASP A 600 -13.57 -3.78 19.38
N LEU A 601 -13.86 -5.09 19.36
CA LEU A 601 -14.70 -5.68 18.31
C LEU A 601 -16.16 -5.41 18.64
N LYS A 602 -16.81 -4.53 17.87
CA LYS A 602 -18.26 -4.32 17.93
C LYS A 602 -18.93 -5.02 16.75
N ALA A 603 -19.73 -6.05 17.05
CA ALA A 603 -20.45 -6.80 16.02
C ALA A 603 -21.60 -5.97 15.42
N VAL A 604 -21.71 -5.96 14.10
CA VAL A 604 -22.85 -5.38 13.36
C VAL A 604 -23.97 -6.43 13.25
N SER A 605 -25.21 -6.06 13.55
CA SER A 605 -26.32 -7.01 13.45
C SER A 605 -26.70 -7.30 11.98
N LEU A 606 -26.88 -8.57 11.66
CA LEU A 606 -27.46 -9.03 10.39
C LEU A 606 -28.99 -9.15 10.45
N ASP A 607 -29.60 -8.92 11.61
CA ASP A 607 -31.05 -8.96 11.71
C ASP A 607 -31.67 -7.83 10.87
N LYS A 608 -32.33 -8.20 9.79
CA LYS A 608 -32.96 -7.28 8.80
C LYS A 608 -31.95 -6.46 7.97
N ALA A 609 -30.65 -6.80 8.00
CA ALA A 609 -29.67 -6.16 7.13
C ALA A 609 -29.93 -6.55 5.65
N PRO A 610 -29.71 -5.65 4.69
CA PRO A 610 -29.75 -6.00 3.27
C PRO A 610 -28.57 -6.90 2.89
N TYR A 611 -28.73 -7.71 1.84
CA TYR A 611 -27.62 -8.47 1.27
C TYR A 611 -26.59 -7.54 0.60
N PRO A 612 -25.29 -7.87 0.64
CA PRO A 612 -24.26 -7.02 0.08
C PRO A 612 -24.33 -6.95 -1.45
N PRO A 613 -24.01 -5.79 -2.07
CA PRO A 613 -23.91 -5.68 -3.53
C PRO A 613 -22.64 -6.37 -4.07
N TYR A 614 -22.54 -6.51 -5.39
CA TYR A 614 -21.32 -6.93 -6.08
C TYR A 614 -20.17 -5.93 -5.87
N ASN A 615 -18.92 -6.40 -5.81
CA ASN A 615 -17.73 -5.55 -5.71
C ASN A 615 -16.61 -5.97 -6.66
N TYR A 616 -16.75 -5.63 -7.95
CA TYR A 616 -15.81 -6.04 -9.01
C TYR A 616 -14.38 -5.47 -8.88
N THR A 617 -14.11 -4.59 -7.91
CA THR A 617 -12.77 -4.05 -7.66
C THR A 617 -11.86 -5.03 -6.90
N ARG A 618 -12.42 -6.13 -6.38
CA ARG A 618 -11.74 -7.07 -5.47
C ARG A 618 -11.78 -8.51 -5.96
N ALA A 619 -11.81 -8.74 -7.27
CA ALA A 619 -11.87 -10.08 -7.87
C ALA A 619 -12.94 -10.99 -7.26
N ASN A 620 -12.54 -12.15 -6.73
CA ASN A 620 -13.39 -13.18 -6.12
C ASN A 620 -13.61 -13.00 -4.61
N LYS A 621 -13.20 -11.88 -4.01
CA LYS A 621 -13.28 -11.68 -2.55
C LYS A 621 -14.70 -11.39 -2.08
N LEU A 622 -15.03 -11.78 -0.85
CA LEU A 622 -16.32 -11.48 -0.25
C LEU A 622 -16.50 -9.95 -0.15
N PRO A 623 -17.64 -9.40 -0.60
CA PRO A 623 -17.92 -7.98 -0.49
C PRO A 623 -18.20 -7.56 0.97
N MET A 624 -18.74 -8.48 1.78
CA MET A 624 -19.02 -8.26 3.19
C MET A 624 -17.91 -8.90 4.05
N THR A 625 -17.17 -8.07 4.77
CA THR A 625 -16.08 -8.48 5.67
C THR A 625 -16.19 -7.77 7.01
N GLY A 626 -15.62 -8.33 8.07
CA GLY A 626 -15.66 -7.77 9.42
C GLY A 626 -16.41 -8.65 10.41
N TYR A 627 -16.97 -8.03 11.45
CA TYR A 627 -17.54 -8.73 12.61
C TYR A 627 -19.04 -8.49 12.75
N PHE A 628 -19.82 -9.56 12.81
CA PHE A 628 -21.27 -9.55 12.71
C PHE A 628 -21.94 -10.39 13.80
N SER A 629 -23.23 -10.17 14.01
CA SER A 629 -24.08 -10.92 14.94
C SER A 629 -25.41 -11.29 14.27
N LYS A 630 -25.93 -12.48 14.56
CA LYS A 630 -27.25 -12.94 14.13
C LYS A 630 -28.04 -13.49 15.33
N SER A 631 -29.32 -13.14 15.44
CA SER A 631 -30.21 -13.62 16.51
C SER A 631 -31.14 -14.73 16.02
N PHE A 632 -31.48 -15.65 16.93
CA PHE A 632 -32.35 -16.80 16.70
C PHE A 632 -33.33 -16.96 17.87
N ASP A 633 -34.58 -17.28 17.59
CA ASP A 633 -35.56 -17.68 18.61
C ASP A 633 -35.55 -19.19 18.77
N ILE A 634 -35.10 -19.67 19.94
CA ILE A 634 -35.01 -21.09 20.28
C ILE A 634 -35.98 -21.34 21.43
N ASN A 635 -37.17 -21.86 21.11
CA ASN A 635 -38.22 -22.17 22.10
C ASN A 635 -38.58 -20.98 23.01
N GLY A 636 -38.64 -19.75 22.46
CA GLY A 636 -38.94 -18.52 23.21
C GLY A 636 -37.73 -17.87 23.87
N ILE A 637 -36.53 -18.44 23.71
CA ILE A 637 -35.27 -17.88 24.20
C ILE A 637 -34.50 -17.31 23.01
N SER A 638 -34.19 -16.01 23.08
CA SER A 638 -33.29 -15.36 22.12
C SER A 638 -31.85 -15.84 22.32
N ARG A 639 -31.30 -16.53 21.32
CA ARG A 639 -29.89 -16.93 21.24
C ARG A 639 -29.20 -16.14 20.13
N THR A 640 -27.89 -15.97 20.22
CA THR A 640 -27.10 -15.28 19.20
C THR A 640 -25.95 -16.14 18.72
N ALA A 641 -25.48 -15.89 17.50
CA ALA A 641 -24.18 -16.34 17.02
C ALA A 641 -23.41 -15.13 16.46
N LYS A 642 -22.09 -15.17 16.55
CA LYS A 642 -21.20 -14.16 15.94
C LYS A 642 -20.57 -14.71 14.67
N ILE A 643 -20.26 -13.83 13.74
CA ILE A 643 -19.60 -14.17 12.48
C ILE A 643 -18.43 -13.23 12.31
N TYR A 644 -17.24 -13.77 12.07
CA TYR A 644 -16.08 -12.98 11.65
C TYR A 644 -15.69 -13.41 10.24
N ILE A 645 -15.44 -12.44 9.36
CA ILE A 645 -15.00 -12.67 7.98
C ILE A 645 -13.76 -11.82 7.75
N ALA A 646 -12.64 -12.46 7.45
CA ALA A 646 -11.38 -11.78 7.17
C ALA A 646 -11.51 -10.78 5.99
N PRO A 647 -10.76 -9.66 5.99
CA PRO A 647 -10.84 -8.65 4.94
C PRO A 647 -10.66 -9.20 3.52
N ASN A 648 -9.83 -10.23 3.35
CA ASN A 648 -9.53 -10.81 2.04
C ASN A 648 -10.12 -12.22 1.88
N ALA A 649 -11.12 -12.61 2.68
CA ALA A 649 -11.76 -13.91 2.54
C ALA A 649 -12.36 -14.07 1.12
N PRO A 650 -12.06 -15.15 0.38
CA PRO A 650 -12.63 -15.41 -0.94
C PRO A 650 -14.09 -15.84 -0.82
N ILE A 651 -14.82 -15.82 -1.94
CA ILE A 651 -16.05 -16.60 -2.06
C ILE A 651 -15.75 -18.08 -1.76
N ARG A 652 -16.67 -18.73 -1.06
CA ARG A 652 -16.50 -20.05 -0.46
C ARG A 652 -15.29 -20.20 0.46
N ALA A 653 -14.95 -19.17 1.23
CA ALA A 653 -13.89 -19.29 2.23
C ALA A 653 -14.12 -20.47 3.20
N TYR A 654 -13.04 -21.06 3.70
CA TYR A 654 -13.11 -21.99 4.82
C TYR A 654 -13.56 -21.26 6.09
N PHE A 655 -14.30 -21.97 6.94
CA PHE A 655 -14.77 -21.44 8.22
C PHE A 655 -14.49 -22.42 9.35
N THR A 656 -14.10 -21.87 10.50
CA THR A 656 -14.08 -22.61 11.76
C THR A 656 -15.32 -22.26 12.57
N VAL A 657 -16.13 -23.28 12.90
CA VAL A 657 -17.26 -23.16 13.83
C VAL A 657 -16.74 -23.38 15.24
N ILE A 658 -16.98 -22.40 16.12
CA ILE A 658 -16.44 -22.38 17.47
C ILE A 658 -17.58 -22.31 18.49
N ALA A 659 -17.65 -23.25 19.42
CA ALA A 659 -18.53 -23.14 20.60
C ALA A 659 -17.73 -22.62 21.79
N VAL A 660 -17.92 -21.35 22.16
CA VAL A 660 -17.06 -20.64 23.13
C VAL A 660 -17.22 -21.16 24.56
N PRO A 661 -16.18 -21.02 25.44
CA PRO A 661 -16.29 -21.40 26.85
C PRO A 661 -17.40 -20.64 27.61
N ASP A 662 -17.98 -21.27 28.63
CA ASP A 662 -18.92 -20.61 29.55
C ASP A 662 -18.28 -19.43 30.31
N GLY A 663 -19.07 -18.39 30.56
CA GLY A 663 -18.66 -17.24 31.37
C GLY A 663 -17.65 -16.30 30.71
N VAL A 664 -17.41 -16.44 29.40
CA VAL A 664 -16.46 -15.61 28.65
C VAL A 664 -17.20 -14.74 27.63
N SER A 665 -16.75 -13.48 27.48
CA SER A 665 -17.21 -12.61 26.40
C SER A 665 -16.69 -13.13 25.05
N THR A 666 -17.59 -13.37 24.10
CA THR A 666 -17.23 -13.83 22.75
C THR A 666 -16.24 -12.89 22.06
N ASN A 667 -16.42 -11.57 22.23
CA ASN A 667 -15.55 -10.55 21.63
C ASN A 667 -14.12 -10.67 22.17
N ASP A 668 -13.98 -10.83 23.50
CA ASP A 668 -12.69 -11.01 24.15
C ASP A 668 -12.05 -12.34 23.75
N PHE A 669 -12.86 -13.41 23.68
CA PHE A 669 -12.39 -14.73 23.31
C PHE A 669 -11.73 -14.73 21.93
N ILE A 670 -12.42 -14.29 20.89
CA ILE A 670 -11.88 -14.35 19.53
C ILE A 670 -10.65 -13.44 19.33
N GLN A 671 -10.54 -12.35 20.11
CA GLN A 671 -9.40 -11.44 20.08
C GLN A 671 -8.21 -11.97 20.87
N LYS A 672 -8.39 -12.17 22.18
CA LYS A 672 -7.31 -12.47 23.12
C LYS A 672 -6.79 -13.90 22.95
N ALA A 673 -7.66 -14.83 22.55
CA ALA A 673 -7.27 -16.20 22.26
C ALA A 673 -6.63 -16.36 20.85
N GLY A 674 -6.62 -15.30 20.03
CA GLY A 674 -5.90 -15.27 18.75
C GLY A 674 -6.66 -15.77 17.52
N TRP A 675 -7.92 -16.22 17.67
CA TRP A 675 -8.72 -16.76 16.58
C TRP A 675 -8.95 -15.77 15.43
N LYS A 676 -9.23 -14.50 15.74
CA LYS A 676 -9.37 -13.45 14.71
C LYS A 676 -8.11 -13.32 13.85
N ASN A 677 -6.94 -13.29 14.50
CA ASN A 677 -5.67 -13.13 13.79
C ASN A 677 -5.38 -14.35 12.90
N LEU A 678 -5.73 -15.55 13.34
CA LEU A 678 -5.62 -16.77 12.52
C LEU A 678 -6.54 -16.71 11.30
N ALA A 679 -7.79 -16.26 11.48
CA ALA A 679 -8.71 -16.06 10.37
C ALA A 679 -8.19 -15.02 9.36
N ASP A 680 -7.66 -13.88 9.84
CA ASP A 680 -7.08 -12.85 8.97
C ASP A 680 -5.87 -13.35 8.18
N GLN A 681 -4.93 -14.03 8.85
CA GLN A 681 -3.70 -14.54 8.24
C GLN A 681 -3.97 -15.56 7.13
N ASN A 682 -5.08 -16.29 7.21
CA ASN A 682 -5.41 -17.37 6.28
C ASN A 682 -6.54 -17.01 5.31
N GLU A 683 -7.07 -15.78 5.39
CA GLU A 683 -8.21 -15.31 4.58
C GLU A 683 -9.48 -16.16 4.79
N GLU A 684 -9.84 -16.41 6.05
CA GLU A 684 -10.92 -17.32 6.43
C GLU A 684 -11.99 -16.66 7.30
N GLY A 685 -13.06 -17.41 7.56
CA GLY A 685 -14.14 -17.00 8.44
C GLY A 685 -14.20 -17.78 9.75
N LEU A 686 -14.89 -17.19 10.74
CA LEU A 686 -15.26 -17.83 11.99
C LEU A 686 -16.78 -17.75 12.16
N PHE A 687 -17.40 -18.85 12.54
CA PHE A 687 -18.80 -18.88 12.96
C PHE A 687 -18.88 -19.27 14.43
N ILE A 688 -19.23 -18.34 15.30
CA ILE A 688 -19.06 -18.49 16.74
C ILE A 688 -20.42 -18.68 17.40
N LEU A 689 -20.62 -19.86 17.97
CA LEU A 689 -21.78 -20.24 18.75
C LEU A 689 -21.59 -19.78 20.21
N GLU A 690 -22.64 -19.19 20.78
CA GLU A 690 -22.60 -18.56 22.10
C GLU A 690 -23.45 -19.32 23.13
N PRO A 691 -23.02 -19.40 24.40
CA PRO A 691 -23.83 -19.96 25.47
C PRO A 691 -25.13 -19.16 25.65
N GLY A 692 -26.13 -19.81 26.23
CA GLY A 692 -27.35 -19.12 26.66
C GLY A 692 -27.10 -18.19 27.85
N PRO A 693 -28.11 -17.42 28.28
CA PRO A 693 -27.99 -16.52 29.44
C PRO A 693 -27.51 -17.21 30.73
N ASN A 694 -27.77 -18.52 30.87
CA ASN A 694 -27.39 -19.33 32.03
C ASN A 694 -26.21 -20.28 31.73
N GLY A 695 -25.44 -20.00 30.67
CA GLY A 695 -24.41 -20.89 30.16
C GLY A 695 -24.93 -21.92 29.16
N TRP A 696 -24.07 -22.87 28.78
CA TRP A 696 -24.42 -24.02 27.95
C TRP A 696 -25.25 -25.07 28.70
N GLY A 697 -26.32 -25.55 28.06
CA GLY A 697 -27.08 -26.73 28.47
C GLY A 697 -26.34 -28.06 28.24
N SER A 698 -27.04 -29.17 28.46
CA SER A 698 -26.57 -30.50 28.03
C SER A 698 -26.47 -30.59 26.51
N TYR A 699 -25.76 -31.61 26.00
CA TYR A 699 -25.61 -31.77 24.55
C TYR A 699 -26.97 -32.00 23.86
N GLU A 700 -27.94 -32.62 24.53
CA GLU A 700 -29.31 -32.81 24.04
C GLU A 700 -30.10 -31.51 23.96
N GLU A 701 -30.04 -30.69 25.02
CA GLU A 701 -30.79 -29.42 25.10
C GLU A 701 -30.32 -28.40 24.05
N GLU A 702 -29.04 -28.43 23.68
CA GLU A 702 -28.44 -27.45 22.77
C GLU A 702 -28.63 -27.80 21.27
N GLN A 703 -29.09 -29.01 20.92
CA GLN A 703 -29.23 -29.41 19.51
C GLN A 703 -30.17 -28.51 18.69
N ALA A 704 -31.25 -28.00 19.29
CA ALA A 704 -32.17 -27.10 18.61
C ALA A 704 -31.50 -25.78 18.19
N TYR A 705 -30.66 -25.24 19.08
CA TYR A 705 -29.87 -24.03 18.79
C TYR A 705 -28.82 -24.30 17.71
N LEU A 706 -28.02 -25.37 17.85
CA LEU A 706 -26.99 -25.72 16.87
C LEU A 706 -27.58 -25.94 15.47
N ASN A 707 -28.66 -26.71 15.36
CA ASN A 707 -29.33 -26.97 14.08
C ASN A 707 -29.86 -25.68 13.44
N THR A 708 -30.41 -24.76 14.23
CA THR A 708 -30.92 -23.48 13.73
C THR A 708 -29.78 -22.55 13.29
N ALA A 709 -28.75 -22.39 14.13
CA ALA A 709 -27.63 -21.50 13.87
C ALA A 709 -26.75 -21.99 12.71
N ILE A 710 -26.41 -23.28 12.68
CA ILE A 710 -25.65 -23.90 11.58
C ILE A 710 -26.51 -23.96 10.30
N GLY A 711 -27.82 -24.15 10.43
CA GLY A 711 -28.76 -24.04 9.31
C GLY A 711 -28.72 -22.67 8.64
N PHE A 712 -28.74 -21.59 9.43
CA PHE A 712 -28.50 -20.24 8.90
C PHE A 712 -27.12 -20.11 8.26
N TYR A 713 -26.06 -20.52 8.97
CA TYR A 713 -24.68 -20.45 8.46
C TYR A 713 -24.55 -21.10 7.07
N ARG A 714 -25.17 -22.25 6.83
CA ARG A 714 -25.13 -22.95 5.53
C ARG A 714 -26.10 -22.41 4.49
N GLY A 715 -27.23 -21.86 4.90
CA GLY A 715 -28.31 -21.41 4.01
C GLY A 715 -28.40 -19.90 3.77
N ASN A 716 -27.44 -19.11 4.26
CA ASN A 716 -27.49 -17.65 4.18
C ASN A 716 -27.14 -17.11 2.77
N SER A 717 -27.45 -15.83 2.54
CA SER A 717 -27.04 -15.08 1.33
C SER A 717 -26.24 -13.81 1.65
N TYR A 718 -25.77 -13.66 2.89
CA TYR A 718 -24.94 -12.54 3.31
C TYR A 718 -23.46 -12.78 2.97
N PHE A 719 -23.01 -14.01 3.10
CA PHE A 719 -21.65 -14.44 2.84
C PHE A 719 -21.64 -15.85 2.25
N SER A 720 -20.51 -16.22 1.67
CA SER A 720 -20.29 -17.54 1.07
C SER A 720 -19.34 -18.36 1.94
N ILE A 721 -19.58 -19.66 2.03
CA ILE A 721 -18.80 -20.59 2.84
C ILE A 721 -18.39 -21.78 1.97
N PHE A 722 -17.29 -22.42 2.34
CA PHE A 722 -17.11 -23.82 1.99
C PHE A 722 -18.14 -24.66 2.77
N GLY A 723 -18.83 -25.58 2.10
CA GLY A 723 -20.00 -26.27 2.67
C GLY A 723 -19.71 -27.13 3.90
N GLU A 724 -18.44 -27.48 4.11
CA GLU A 724 -17.91 -28.14 5.30
C GLU A 724 -17.07 -27.22 6.19
N SER A 725 -17.07 -27.54 7.48
CA SER A 725 -16.44 -26.71 8.50
C SER A 725 -15.42 -27.45 9.34
N TYR A 726 -14.51 -26.68 9.93
CA TYR A 726 -13.70 -27.12 11.06
C TYR A 726 -14.45 -26.84 12.37
N LEU A 727 -14.33 -27.71 13.37
CA LEU A 727 -15.04 -27.54 14.64
C LEU A 727 -14.07 -27.39 15.81
N ALA A 728 -14.26 -26.38 16.65
CA ALA A 728 -13.56 -26.23 17.92
C ALA A 728 -14.56 -25.97 19.05
N GLY A 729 -14.61 -26.87 20.03
CA GLY A 729 -15.62 -26.82 21.08
C GLY A 729 -15.03 -26.85 22.49
N TYR A 730 -15.54 -25.99 23.37
CA TYR A 730 -15.07 -25.90 24.75
C TYR A 730 -16.18 -26.29 25.75
N GLY A 731 -15.84 -27.09 26.76
CA GLY A 731 -16.77 -27.47 27.83
C GLY A 731 -18.04 -28.15 27.30
N LYS A 732 -19.21 -27.77 27.86
CA LYS A 732 -20.52 -28.27 27.43
C LYS A 732 -20.90 -27.87 26.00
N GLY A 733 -20.48 -26.69 25.54
CA GLY A 733 -20.61 -26.29 24.13
C GLY A 733 -19.85 -27.23 23.21
N GLY A 734 -18.69 -27.72 23.65
CA GLY A 734 -17.94 -28.77 22.96
C GLY A 734 -18.68 -30.10 22.88
N ALA A 735 -19.32 -30.54 23.97
CA ALA A 735 -20.15 -31.74 23.97
C ALA A 735 -21.34 -31.64 23.00
N ALA A 736 -22.02 -30.48 22.97
CA ALA A 736 -23.10 -30.21 22.03
C ALA A 736 -22.63 -30.25 20.56
N LEU A 737 -21.46 -29.69 20.28
CA LEU A 737 -20.87 -29.65 18.95
C LEU A 737 -20.35 -31.04 18.51
N GLU A 738 -19.85 -31.85 19.44
CA GLU A 738 -19.50 -33.28 19.21
C GLU A 738 -20.72 -34.11 18.85
N ALA A 739 -21.83 -33.96 19.59
CA ALA A 739 -23.10 -34.62 19.28
C ALA A 739 -23.63 -34.22 17.89
N TRP A 740 -23.53 -32.94 17.53
CA TRP A 740 -23.94 -32.45 16.21
C TRP A 740 -23.05 -33.01 15.09
N ALA A 741 -21.74 -33.10 15.31
CA ALA A 741 -20.79 -33.66 14.35
C ALA A 741 -21.06 -35.15 14.08
N ALA A 742 -21.33 -35.95 15.12
CA ALA A 742 -21.70 -37.36 14.97
C ALA A 742 -23.00 -37.55 14.16
N ALA A 743 -23.93 -36.60 14.26
CA ALA A 743 -25.16 -36.59 13.47
C ALA A 743 -24.98 -36.05 12.04
N ASN A 744 -23.88 -35.35 11.75
CA ASN A 744 -23.64 -34.70 10.45
C ASN A 744 -22.18 -34.88 9.98
N PRO A 745 -21.62 -36.11 9.94
CA PRO A 745 -20.18 -36.29 9.79
C PRO A 745 -19.63 -35.87 8.41
N LEU A 746 -20.47 -35.87 7.38
CA LEU A 746 -20.09 -35.40 6.03
C LEU A 746 -19.90 -33.88 5.95
N LEU A 747 -20.34 -33.12 6.95
CA LEU A 747 -20.21 -31.65 7.00
C LEU A 747 -18.97 -31.18 7.77
N VAL A 748 -18.16 -32.12 8.26
CA VAL A 748 -17.04 -31.83 9.17
C VAL A 748 -15.73 -32.27 8.52
N CYS A 749 -14.81 -31.33 8.35
CA CYS A 749 -13.45 -31.63 7.87
C CYS A 749 -12.61 -32.26 8.99
N SER A 750 -12.63 -31.66 10.17
CA SER A 750 -11.87 -32.08 11.35
C SER A 750 -12.39 -31.34 12.59
N GLN A 751 -12.07 -31.84 13.79
CA GLN A 751 -12.65 -31.31 15.04
C GLN A 751 -11.71 -31.42 16.25
N VAL A 752 -11.84 -30.46 17.18
CA VAL A 752 -11.13 -30.45 18.47
C VAL A 752 -12.10 -30.12 19.61
N TYR A 753 -12.01 -30.89 20.70
CA TYR A 753 -12.84 -30.70 21.89
C TYR A 753 -11.96 -30.52 23.14
N ILE A 754 -12.20 -29.43 23.86
CA ILE A 754 -11.38 -28.97 24.98
C ILE A 754 -12.19 -28.97 26.28
N ASP A 755 -11.72 -29.70 27.30
CA ASP A 755 -12.34 -29.84 28.62
C ASP A 755 -13.85 -30.16 28.54
N SER A 756 -14.26 -30.96 27.55
CA SER A 756 -15.65 -31.39 27.31
C SER A 756 -16.00 -32.69 28.05
N VAL A 757 -17.28 -33.08 28.00
CA VAL A 757 -17.74 -34.41 28.41
C VAL A 757 -18.46 -35.02 27.22
N SER A 758 -17.95 -36.12 26.66
CA SER A 758 -18.52 -36.70 25.45
C SER A 758 -19.92 -37.29 25.70
N PRO A 759 -20.78 -37.34 24.67
CA PRO A 759 -22.05 -38.06 24.72
C PRO A 759 -21.93 -39.51 25.21
N SER A 760 -23.07 -40.04 25.67
CA SER A 760 -23.18 -41.42 26.16
C SER A 760 -22.92 -42.45 25.06
N LYS A 761 -22.56 -43.68 25.48
CA LYS A 761 -22.42 -44.82 24.56
C LYS A 761 -23.73 -45.10 23.82
N GLU A 762 -24.86 -44.98 24.52
CA GLU A 762 -26.20 -45.16 23.97
C GLU A 762 -26.48 -44.14 22.86
N PHE A 763 -26.11 -42.87 23.07
CA PHE A 763 -26.21 -41.84 22.04
C PHE A 763 -25.44 -42.22 20.78
N TYR A 764 -24.19 -42.69 20.90
CA TYR A 764 -23.37 -43.08 19.74
C TYR A 764 -23.88 -44.32 19.01
N SER A 765 -24.45 -45.29 19.73
CA SER A 765 -24.91 -46.56 19.16
C SER A 765 -25.94 -46.42 18.04
N GLN A 766 -26.71 -45.32 18.03
CA GLN A 766 -27.71 -45.05 16.99
C GLN A 766 -27.08 -44.83 15.61
N PHE A 767 -25.84 -44.36 15.52
CA PHE A 767 -25.19 -44.01 14.26
C PHE A 767 -24.69 -45.24 13.49
N ALA A 768 -24.48 -46.37 14.19
CA ALA A 768 -24.25 -47.67 13.56
C ALA A 768 -25.49 -48.22 12.82
N LEU A 769 -26.68 -47.74 13.18
CA LEU A 769 -27.95 -48.15 12.58
C LEU A 769 -28.40 -47.22 11.44
N LYS A 770 -27.80 -46.02 11.33
CA LYS A 770 -28.11 -45.03 10.28
C LYS A 770 -27.14 -45.21 9.12
N LYS A 771 -27.67 -45.54 7.94
CA LYS A 771 -26.90 -45.77 6.71
C LYS A 771 -27.20 -44.72 5.64
N PHE A 772 -26.19 -44.33 4.87
CA PHE A 772 -26.35 -43.43 3.72
C PHE A 772 -26.97 -44.17 2.52
N ASP A 773 -28.00 -43.56 1.93
CA ASP A 773 -28.81 -44.16 0.86
C ASP A 773 -28.40 -43.76 -0.56
N GLY A 774 -27.33 -42.97 -0.69
CA GLY A 774 -26.81 -42.48 -1.97
C GLY A 774 -27.56 -41.26 -2.54
N LEU A 775 -28.50 -40.67 -1.79
CA LEU A 775 -29.17 -39.44 -2.21
C LEU A 775 -28.25 -38.22 -2.07
N SER A 776 -28.18 -37.40 -3.11
CA SER A 776 -27.61 -36.05 -3.05
C SER A 776 -28.63 -35.08 -3.65
N SER A 777 -28.99 -34.04 -2.89
CA SER A 777 -30.05 -33.10 -3.29
C SER A 777 -29.73 -32.43 -4.62
N GLY A 778 -30.69 -32.44 -5.55
CA GLY A 778 -30.55 -31.83 -6.88
C GLY A 778 -29.95 -32.74 -7.96
N TYR A 779 -29.58 -33.98 -7.64
CA TYR A 779 -28.94 -34.91 -8.58
C TYR A 779 -29.64 -36.27 -8.64
N LYS A 780 -29.30 -37.08 -9.64
CA LYS A 780 -29.90 -38.40 -9.84
C LYS A 780 -29.56 -39.32 -8.66
N LYS A 781 -30.60 -39.90 -8.05
CA LYS A 781 -30.42 -40.85 -6.95
C LYS A 781 -29.70 -42.11 -7.44
N ILE A 782 -28.67 -42.50 -6.71
CA ILE A 782 -27.89 -43.72 -6.96
C ILE A 782 -28.50 -44.88 -6.19
N GLN A 783 -28.58 -46.05 -6.80
CA GLN A 783 -28.93 -47.28 -6.09
C GLN A 783 -27.66 -47.89 -5.47
N ILE A 784 -27.54 -47.78 -4.14
CA ILE A 784 -26.41 -48.34 -3.40
C ILE A 784 -26.71 -49.80 -2.97
N PRO A 785 -25.91 -50.80 -3.39
CA PRO A 785 -26.00 -52.16 -2.89
C PRO A 785 -25.87 -52.25 -1.37
N GLU A 786 -26.68 -53.10 -0.73
CA GLU A 786 -26.73 -53.18 0.74
C GLU A 786 -25.39 -53.53 1.39
N ASN A 787 -24.55 -54.32 0.72
CA ASN A 787 -23.26 -54.78 1.20
C ASN A 787 -22.16 -53.71 1.16
N ILE A 788 -22.39 -52.55 0.53
CA ILE A 788 -21.45 -51.42 0.50
C ILE A 788 -22.02 -50.17 1.17
N LYS A 789 -23.18 -50.27 1.83
CA LYS A 789 -23.79 -49.12 2.49
C LYS A 789 -23.00 -48.71 3.71
N ILE A 790 -22.61 -47.44 3.73
CA ILE A 790 -21.82 -46.82 4.79
C ILE A 790 -22.74 -46.33 5.90
N SER A 791 -22.44 -46.71 7.14
CA SER A 791 -23.07 -46.20 8.36
C SER A 791 -22.43 -44.89 8.81
N TYR A 792 -23.14 -44.08 9.59
CA TYR A 792 -22.64 -42.76 10.03
C TYR A 792 -21.39 -42.87 10.92
N ASN A 793 -21.25 -43.97 11.66
CA ASN A 793 -20.09 -44.25 12.50
C ASN A 793 -18.88 -44.83 11.74
N GLU A 794 -18.95 -44.92 10.41
CA GLU A 794 -17.86 -45.37 9.53
C GLU A 794 -17.27 -44.20 8.73
N VAL A 795 -17.71 -42.96 8.97
CA VAL A 795 -17.20 -41.76 8.30
C VAL A 795 -16.03 -41.18 9.10
N PRO A 796 -14.78 -41.22 8.57
CA PRO A 796 -13.63 -40.68 9.26
C PRO A 796 -13.73 -39.16 9.44
N VAL A 797 -13.55 -38.70 10.68
CA VAL A 797 -13.40 -37.29 11.03
C VAL A 797 -12.21 -37.15 11.98
N PRO A 798 -11.08 -36.57 11.54
CA PRO A 798 -9.92 -36.35 12.39
C PRO A 798 -10.29 -35.57 13.65
N THR A 799 -9.97 -36.13 14.81
CA THR A 799 -10.49 -35.65 16.10
C THR A 799 -9.37 -35.49 17.12
N TRP A 800 -9.33 -34.37 17.83
CA TRP A 800 -8.40 -34.17 18.95
C TRP A 800 -9.15 -33.85 20.25
N PHE A 801 -8.97 -34.68 21.26
CA PHE A 801 -9.46 -34.44 22.61
C PHE A 801 -8.35 -33.86 23.49
N ILE A 802 -8.60 -32.71 24.08
CA ILE A 802 -7.70 -32.07 25.07
C ILE A 802 -8.51 -31.93 26.35
N ASN A 803 -8.22 -32.73 27.36
CA ASN A 803 -9.07 -32.78 28.55
C ASN A 803 -8.26 -32.92 29.83
N SER A 804 -8.69 -32.24 30.89
CA SER A 804 -8.16 -32.43 32.24
C SER A 804 -8.26 -33.87 32.76
N SER A 805 -9.23 -34.64 32.26
CA SER A 805 -9.34 -36.09 32.49
C SER A 805 -9.91 -36.77 31.25
N LEU A 806 -9.21 -37.80 30.74
CA LEU A 806 -9.67 -38.54 29.56
C LEU A 806 -10.90 -39.42 29.84
N ASP A 807 -11.18 -39.74 31.11
CA ASP A 807 -12.38 -40.50 31.50
C ASP A 807 -13.67 -39.84 30.99
N ASN A 808 -13.71 -38.50 31.00
CA ASN A 808 -14.84 -37.69 30.53
C ASN A 808 -15.14 -37.84 29.03
N VAL A 809 -14.17 -38.29 28.23
CA VAL A 809 -14.27 -38.37 26.77
C VAL A 809 -14.03 -39.78 26.24
N THR A 810 -14.01 -40.80 27.12
CA THR A 810 -13.76 -42.20 26.76
C THR A 810 -14.69 -42.70 25.64
N ASN A 811 -16.00 -42.41 25.74
CA ASN A 811 -16.96 -42.82 24.72
C ASN A 811 -16.70 -42.15 23.37
N GLY A 812 -16.32 -40.86 23.37
CA GLY A 812 -15.96 -40.11 22.17
C GLY A 812 -14.69 -40.67 21.53
N ILE A 813 -13.64 -40.93 22.32
CA ILE A 813 -12.39 -41.53 21.85
C ILE A 813 -12.68 -42.88 21.16
N ILE A 814 -13.49 -43.75 21.77
CA ILE A 814 -13.86 -45.05 21.17
C ILE A 814 -14.61 -44.84 19.86
N TYR A 815 -15.63 -43.97 19.85
CA TYR A 815 -16.44 -43.73 18.66
C TYR A 815 -15.60 -43.22 17.48
N TRP A 816 -14.80 -42.17 17.69
CA TRP A 816 -14.02 -41.56 16.62
C TRP A 816 -12.81 -42.39 16.19
N LYS A 817 -12.25 -43.24 17.08
CA LYS A 817 -11.26 -44.26 16.69
C LYS A 817 -11.88 -45.26 15.72
N ASN A 818 -13.08 -45.75 16.03
CA ASN A 818 -13.78 -46.70 15.16
C ASN A 818 -14.15 -46.05 13.82
N ALA A 819 -14.67 -44.81 13.85
CA ALA A 819 -15.05 -44.10 12.63
C ALA A 819 -13.86 -43.77 11.72
N SER A 820 -12.67 -43.55 12.30
CA SER A 820 -11.43 -43.32 11.56
C SER A 820 -10.63 -44.59 11.29
N ASP A 821 -11.17 -45.76 11.66
CA ASP A 821 -10.51 -47.06 11.54
C ASP A 821 -9.05 -47.03 12.05
N CYS A 822 -8.88 -46.49 13.26
CA CYS A 822 -7.57 -46.32 13.88
C CYS A 822 -7.02 -47.65 14.39
N LYS A 823 -5.74 -47.90 14.13
CA LYS A 823 -5.01 -49.00 14.77
C LYS A 823 -4.77 -48.72 16.26
N ASP A 824 -4.52 -49.78 17.02
CA ASP A 824 -4.22 -49.67 18.45
C ASP A 824 -2.81 -49.17 18.75
N ASP A 825 -1.89 -49.25 17.78
CA ASP A 825 -0.56 -48.67 17.90
C ASP A 825 -0.64 -47.14 18.06
N VAL A 826 0.08 -46.63 19.04
CA VAL A 826 0.13 -45.20 19.33
C VAL A 826 1.42 -44.55 18.83
N PHE A 827 1.27 -43.40 18.18
CA PHE A 827 2.37 -42.50 17.89
C PHE A 827 2.48 -41.45 18.99
N PHE A 828 3.66 -41.32 19.58
CA PHE A 828 4.00 -40.27 20.54
C PHE A 828 5.34 -39.63 20.16
N ARG A 829 5.35 -38.30 20.04
CA ARG A 829 6.58 -37.52 19.82
C ARG A 829 6.59 -36.31 20.75
N PRO A 830 7.62 -36.15 21.60
CA PRO A 830 7.77 -34.96 22.43
C PRO A 830 7.70 -33.68 21.58
N GLY A 831 6.77 -32.78 21.91
CA GLY A 831 6.55 -31.50 21.22
C GLY A 831 5.60 -31.55 20.01
N TYR A 832 5.22 -32.73 19.49
CA TYR A 832 4.15 -32.82 18.49
C TYR A 832 2.79 -32.78 19.18
N LEU A 833 1.90 -31.87 18.77
CA LEU A 833 0.58 -31.65 19.39
C LEU A 833 0.66 -31.58 20.93
N PHE A 834 1.64 -30.83 21.46
CA PHE A 834 1.91 -30.71 22.91
C PHE A 834 2.16 -32.04 23.65
N GLY A 835 2.66 -33.06 22.95
CA GLY A 835 2.86 -34.39 23.53
C GLY A 835 1.55 -35.18 23.64
N SER A 836 0.65 -35.02 22.67
CA SER A 836 -0.55 -35.86 22.58
C SER A 836 -0.18 -37.29 22.20
N THR A 837 -0.99 -38.25 22.66
CA THR A 837 -1.03 -39.61 22.13
C THR A 837 -1.85 -39.60 20.84
N VAL A 838 -1.33 -40.17 19.76
CA VAL A 838 -1.99 -40.15 18.44
C VAL A 838 -2.26 -41.59 17.99
N TYR A 839 -3.52 -41.87 17.68
CA TYR A 839 -4.00 -43.08 17.04
C TYR A 839 -4.20 -42.77 15.56
N THR A 840 -3.40 -43.39 14.69
CA THR A 840 -3.49 -43.17 13.24
C THR A 840 -4.43 -44.18 12.61
N GLN A 841 -5.06 -43.81 11.50
CA GLN A 841 -5.78 -44.76 10.65
C GLN A 841 -4.89 -45.94 10.25
N ALA A 842 -5.47 -47.13 10.15
CA ALA A 842 -4.78 -48.34 9.71
C ALA A 842 -4.34 -48.23 8.25
N GLU A 843 -3.19 -48.83 7.89
CA GLU A 843 -2.68 -48.76 6.51
C GLU A 843 -3.53 -49.56 5.52
N ASP A 844 -4.17 -50.61 6.00
CA ASP A 844 -5.11 -51.49 5.30
C ASP A 844 -6.57 -51.10 5.53
N SER A 845 -6.82 -49.88 6.02
CA SER A 845 -8.17 -49.38 6.30
C SER A 845 -9.07 -49.44 5.07
N ASP A 846 -10.31 -49.91 5.26
CA ASP A 846 -11.34 -49.97 4.22
C ASP A 846 -12.27 -48.74 4.22
N ALA A 847 -11.92 -47.70 4.99
CA ALA A 847 -12.72 -46.50 5.11
C ALA A 847 -12.85 -45.76 3.76
N TRP A 848 -14.09 -45.69 3.26
CA TRP A 848 -14.41 -45.25 1.91
C TRP A 848 -13.98 -43.80 1.60
N GLN A 849 -14.03 -42.90 2.59
CA GLN A 849 -13.70 -41.48 2.40
C GLN A 849 -12.19 -41.22 2.30
N THR A 850 -11.35 -42.22 2.52
CA THR A 850 -9.88 -42.10 2.45
C THR A 850 -9.23 -43.00 1.39
N ASP A 851 -10.02 -43.83 0.71
CA ASP A 851 -9.61 -44.87 -0.24
C ASP A 851 -8.64 -44.37 -1.34
N TYR A 852 -8.76 -43.10 -1.77
CA TYR A 852 -7.88 -42.49 -2.79
C TYR A 852 -6.93 -41.41 -2.26
N CYS A 853 -7.01 -41.10 -0.98
CA CYS A 853 -6.17 -40.09 -0.33
C CYS A 853 -5.05 -40.71 0.52
N GLY A 854 -5.23 -41.96 0.95
CA GLY A 854 -4.38 -42.68 1.89
C GLY A 854 -4.94 -42.62 3.33
N PRO A 855 -4.36 -43.40 4.25
CA PRO A 855 -4.78 -43.46 5.65
C PRO A 855 -4.37 -42.19 6.40
N ILE A 856 -5.10 -41.10 6.16
CA ILE A 856 -4.75 -39.75 6.63
C ILE A 856 -5.51 -39.34 7.90
N SER A 857 -6.57 -40.07 8.29
CA SER A 857 -7.32 -39.74 9.50
C SER A 857 -6.56 -40.10 10.77
N LYS A 858 -6.88 -39.43 11.88
CA LYS A 858 -6.31 -39.69 13.19
C LYS A 858 -7.19 -39.22 14.34
N VAL A 859 -7.05 -39.90 15.48
CA VAL A 859 -7.58 -39.44 16.77
C VAL A 859 -6.40 -39.12 17.68
N ALA A 860 -6.35 -37.90 18.21
CA ALA A 860 -5.34 -37.48 19.17
C ALA A 860 -5.96 -37.26 20.56
N THR A 861 -5.21 -37.54 21.62
CA THR A 861 -5.63 -37.29 23.01
C THR A 861 -4.52 -36.62 23.81
N LEU A 862 -4.90 -35.62 24.61
CA LEU A 862 -4.01 -34.92 25.54
C LEU A 862 -4.70 -34.83 26.90
N GLU A 863 -4.18 -35.56 27.89
CA GLU A 863 -4.66 -35.46 29.27
C GLU A 863 -3.99 -34.28 29.99
N LYS A 864 -4.57 -33.10 29.83
CA LYS A 864 -4.06 -31.87 30.43
C LYS A 864 -5.16 -30.82 30.51
N LYS A 865 -5.28 -30.16 31.66
CA LYS A 865 -6.04 -28.90 31.76
C LYS A 865 -5.27 -27.79 31.05
N VAL A 866 -5.90 -27.14 30.09
CA VAL A 866 -5.27 -26.12 29.25
C VAL A 866 -5.89 -24.74 29.47
N ASN A 867 -5.09 -23.71 29.20
CA ASN A 867 -5.58 -22.34 29.18
C ASN A 867 -6.05 -22.00 27.76
N PHE A 868 -7.37 -21.87 27.55
CA PHE A 868 -7.92 -21.53 26.24
C PHE A 868 -7.55 -20.11 25.76
N TRP A 869 -6.99 -19.26 26.63
CA TRP A 869 -6.39 -17.98 26.25
C TRP A 869 -5.01 -18.09 25.62
N ASP A 870 -4.40 -19.28 25.61
CA ASP A 870 -3.07 -19.51 25.04
C ASP A 870 -3.12 -19.49 23.50
N VAL A 871 -2.60 -18.42 22.91
CA VAL A 871 -2.51 -18.23 21.46
C VAL A 871 -1.69 -19.33 20.78
N SER A 872 -0.66 -19.85 21.44
CA SER A 872 0.18 -20.92 20.87
C SER A 872 -0.58 -22.25 20.79
N LEU A 873 -1.43 -22.52 21.78
CA LEU A 873 -2.35 -23.65 21.77
C LEU A 873 -3.35 -23.51 20.63
N ASN A 874 -4.06 -22.38 20.54
CA ASN A 874 -5.08 -22.17 19.50
C ASN A 874 -4.48 -22.17 18.09
N THR A 875 -3.25 -21.70 17.92
CA THR A 875 -2.50 -21.83 16.65
C THR A 875 -2.23 -23.28 16.29
N THR A 876 -1.94 -24.13 17.27
CA THR A 876 -1.71 -25.57 17.05
C THR A 876 -3.02 -26.31 16.77
N ILE A 877 -4.10 -25.95 17.47
CA ILE A 877 -5.46 -26.43 17.18
C ILE A 877 -5.82 -26.09 15.74
N TYR A 878 -5.63 -24.83 15.33
CA TYR A 878 -5.88 -24.40 13.96
C TYR A 878 -5.09 -25.23 12.93
N LYS A 879 -3.79 -25.47 13.18
CA LYS A 879 -2.96 -26.32 12.29
C LYS A 879 -3.47 -27.76 12.20
N PHE A 880 -3.89 -28.35 13.31
CA PHE A 880 -4.50 -29.69 13.31
C PHE A 880 -5.79 -29.68 12.49
N LEU A 881 -6.65 -28.68 12.70
CA LEU A 881 -7.92 -28.58 12.00
C LEU A 881 -7.71 -28.45 10.49
N THR A 882 -6.84 -27.51 10.10
CA THR A 882 -6.60 -27.14 8.70
C THR A 882 -5.61 -28.02 7.96
N GLU A 883 -5.10 -29.09 8.57
CA GLU A 883 -4.37 -30.15 7.85
C GLU A 883 -5.27 -30.86 6.82
N TYR A 884 -6.59 -30.79 7.04
CA TYR A 884 -7.59 -31.55 6.30
C TYR A 884 -8.47 -30.66 5.43
N THR A 885 -9.04 -31.28 4.40
CA THR A 885 -10.15 -30.73 3.61
C THR A 885 -11.10 -31.86 3.23
N ARG A 886 -12.29 -31.53 2.75
CA ARG A 886 -13.32 -32.49 2.34
C ARG A 886 -14.05 -31.93 1.13
N TYR A 887 -14.52 -32.76 0.20
CA TYR A 887 -15.26 -32.24 -0.96
C TYR A 887 -16.76 -32.06 -0.65
N ASP A 888 -17.27 -30.83 -0.83
CA ASP A 888 -18.67 -30.42 -0.56
C ASP A 888 -19.71 -31.21 -1.37
N VAL A 889 -20.15 -32.33 -0.80
CA VAL A 889 -21.22 -33.15 -1.35
C VAL A 889 -21.94 -33.91 -0.22
N THR A 890 -23.27 -34.01 -0.32
CA THR A 890 -24.13 -34.59 0.72
C THR A 890 -24.26 -36.12 0.65
N THR A 891 -23.45 -36.79 -0.18
CA THR A 891 -23.41 -38.26 -0.29
C THR A 891 -22.07 -38.81 0.20
N ALA A 892 -22.10 -39.86 1.02
CA ALA A 892 -20.89 -40.46 1.58
C ALA A 892 -19.94 -41.04 0.52
N TYR A 893 -20.46 -41.41 -0.65
CA TYR A 893 -19.72 -42.16 -1.68
C TYR A 893 -18.83 -41.29 -2.59
N GLY A 894 -18.98 -39.96 -2.51
CA GLY A 894 -18.16 -38.96 -3.19
C GLY A 894 -17.48 -37.97 -2.25
N ASN A 895 -17.80 -37.97 -0.95
CA ASN A 895 -17.31 -37.02 0.05
C ASN A 895 -15.93 -37.43 0.62
N GLN A 896 -14.89 -37.35 -0.20
CA GLN A 896 -13.54 -37.77 0.16
C GLN A 896 -12.89 -36.78 1.16
N LEU A 897 -12.21 -37.31 2.18
CA LEU A 897 -11.34 -36.58 3.09
C LEU A 897 -9.94 -36.48 2.45
N GLY A 898 -9.40 -35.28 2.34
CA GLY A 898 -8.10 -35.01 1.74
C GLY A 898 -7.21 -34.15 2.62
N LEU A 899 -5.97 -33.94 2.18
CA LEU A 899 -5.03 -33.04 2.84
C LEU A 899 -5.09 -31.65 2.23
N ARG A 900 -5.04 -30.63 3.09
CA ARG A 900 -4.81 -29.25 2.68
C ARG A 900 -3.30 -29.00 2.67
N VAL A 901 -2.76 -28.72 1.49
CA VAL A 901 -1.31 -28.58 1.25
C VAL A 901 -0.97 -27.15 0.81
N PRO A 902 0.31 -26.80 0.54
CA PRO A 902 0.68 -25.47 0.10
C PRO A 902 -0.17 -25.00 -1.10
N MET A 903 -0.58 -23.74 -1.05
CA MET A 903 -1.21 -23.08 -2.18
C MET A 903 -0.13 -22.66 -3.18
N GLY A 904 -0.52 -22.48 -4.44
CA GLY A 904 0.29 -21.77 -5.42
C GLY A 904 0.36 -20.27 -5.14
N GLU A 905 1.08 -19.56 -6.01
CA GLU A 905 1.12 -18.11 -6.00
C GLU A 905 -0.16 -17.55 -6.65
N PHE A 906 -0.76 -16.54 -6.01
CA PHE A 906 -1.98 -15.88 -6.51
C PHE A 906 -1.62 -14.60 -7.25
N PHE A 907 -2.27 -14.40 -8.38
CA PHE A 907 -2.05 -13.25 -9.26
C PHE A 907 -3.38 -12.63 -9.63
N ASN A 908 -3.32 -11.33 -9.97
CA ASN A 908 -4.46 -10.61 -10.51
C ASN A 908 -4.19 -10.19 -11.96
N ILE A 909 -5.24 -10.22 -12.77
CA ILE A 909 -5.23 -9.72 -14.15
C ILE A 909 -6.52 -8.93 -14.42
N VAL A 910 -6.43 -7.85 -15.18
CA VAL A 910 -7.60 -7.05 -15.55
C VAL A 910 -8.15 -7.56 -16.88
N VAL A 911 -9.41 -7.98 -16.89
CA VAL A 911 -10.14 -8.41 -18.09
C VAL A 911 -11.39 -7.56 -18.21
N ASN A 912 -11.56 -6.85 -19.34
CA ASN A 912 -12.71 -5.98 -19.59
C ASN A 912 -13.02 -4.96 -18.47
N GLY A 913 -11.99 -4.44 -17.80
CA GLY A 913 -12.12 -3.47 -16.71
C GLY A 913 -12.43 -4.08 -15.33
N TYR A 914 -12.48 -5.42 -15.23
CA TYR A 914 -12.68 -6.14 -13.98
C TYR A 914 -11.41 -6.88 -13.55
N VAL A 915 -11.15 -6.91 -12.25
CA VAL A 915 -10.01 -7.66 -11.70
C VAL A 915 -10.39 -9.13 -11.59
N ARG A 916 -9.56 -10.04 -12.11
CA ARG A 916 -9.68 -11.49 -12.01
C ARG A 916 -8.48 -12.05 -11.26
N GLU A 917 -8.72 -13.04 -10.40
CA GLU A 917 -7.67 -13.78 -9.69
C GLU A 917 -7.38 -15.10 -10.42
N TYR A 918 -6.13 -15.55 -10.42
CA TYR A 918 -5.75 -16.91 -10.79
C TYR A 918 -4.57 -17.36 -9.92
N MET A 919 -4.43 -18.67 -9.75
CA MET A 919 -3.36 -19.28 -8.97
C MET A 919 -2.46 -20.12 -9.88
N VAL A 920 -1.14 -19.96 -9.72
CA VAL A 920 -0.13 -20.79 -10.40
C VAL A 920 0.62 -21.62 -9.37
N TYR A 921 0.69 -22.93 -9.59
CA TYR A 921 1.50 -23.84 -8.80
C TYR A 921 2.57 -24.48 -9.67
N VAL A 922 3.83 -24.25 -9.29
CA VAL A 922 5.01 -24.84 -9.93
C VAL A 922 5.65 -25.81 -8.94
N PRO A 923 5.55 -27.13 -9.15
CA PRO A 923 6.16 -28.10 -8.24
C PRO A 923 7.69 -28.12 -8.41
N ASP A 924 8.41 -28.44 -7.34
CA ASP A 924 9.88 -28.59 -7.37
C ASP A 924 10.37 -29.64 -8.39
N SER A 925 9.50 -30.59 -8.77
CA SER A 925 9.77 -31.60 -9.77
C SER A 925 9.70 -31.07 -11.22
N ALA A 926 9.04 -29.95 -11.47
CA ALA A 926 8.84 -29.42 -12.83
C ALA A 926 10.16 -29.18 -13.57
N THR A 927 11.09 -28.45 -12.95
CA THR A 927 12.40 -28.16 -13.56
C THR A 927 13.29 -29.38 -13.69
N LYS A 928 13.10 -30.40 -12.85
CA LYS A 928 13.88 -31.65 -12.86
C LYS A 928 13.44 -32.60 -13.96
N LEU A 929 12.13 -32.75 -14.13
CA LEU A 929 11.53 -33.64 -15.12
C LEU A 929 11.46 -32.97 -16.50
N TRP A 930 11.31 -31.65 -16.54
CA TRP A 930 11.10 -30.88 -17.77
C TRP A 930 12.04 -29.67 -17.86
N PRO A 931 13.36 -29.89 -18.00
CA PRO A 931 14.34 -28.81 -18.02
C PRO A 931 14.15 -27.83 -19.19
N SER A 932 13.55 -28.28 -20.29
CA SER A 932 13.29 -27.47 -21.49
C SER A 932 11.91 -26.79 -21.50
N GLY A 933 11.15 -26.90 -20.41
CA GLY A 933 9.80 -26.34 -20.29
C GLY A 933 8.80 -27.41 -19.83
N ALA A 934 8.08 -27.12 -18.76
CA ALA A 934 7.09 -28.05 -18.19
C ALA A 934 5.73 -27.98 -18.90
N PRO A 935 4.98 -29.10 -19.01
CA PRO A 935 3.59 -29.09 -19.44
C PRO A 935 2.72 -28.27 -18.48
N VAL A 936 1.64 -27.69 -19.00
CA VAL A 936 0.74 -26.83 -18.23
C VAL A 936 -0.70 -27.32 -18.33
N ILE A 937 -1.39 -27.41 -17.19
CA ILE A 937 -2.83 -27.68 -17.12
C ILE A 937 -3.55 -26.43 -16.62
N PHE A 938 -4.44 -25.91 -17.45
CA PHE A 938 -5.39 -24.87 -17.08
C PHE A 938 -6.64 -25.51 -16.47
N ILE A 939 -6.91 -25.21 -15.20
CA ILE A 939 -7.96 -25.81 -14.39
C ILE A 939 -9.09 -24.79 -14.21
N LEU A 940 -10.28 -25.12 -14.70
CA LEU A 940 -11.53 -24.37 -14.51
C LEU A 940 -12.37 -25.00 -13.39
N PRO A 941 -12.46 -24.38 -12.20
CA PRO A 941 -13.30 -24.87 -11.11
C PRO A 941 -14.79 -24.88 -11.46
N GLY A 942 -15.60 -25.61 -10.69
CA GLY A 942 -17.05 -25.62 -10.86
C GLY A 942 -17.75 -24.35 -10.40
N ASP A 943 -19.06 -24.27 -10.67
CA ASP A 943 -19.90 -23.15 -10.27
C ASP A 943 -19.80 -22.91 -8.76
N SER A 944 -19.69 -21.65 -8.36
CA SER A 944 -19.40 -21.17 -7.01
C SER A 944 -18.01 -21.47 -6.45
N GLN A 945 -17.21 -22.36 -7.06
CA GLN A 945 -15.90 -22.79 -6.52
C GLN A 945 -14.79 -21.79 -6.87
N THR A 946 -13.88 -21.58 -5.91
CA THR A 946 -12.67 -20.79 -6.10
C THR A 946 -11.45 -21.69 -6.14
N ASP A 947 -10.37 -21.19 -6.73
CA ASP A 947 -9.04 -21.82 -6.72
C ASP A 947 -8.61 -22.30 -5.33
N LYS A 948 -8.83 -21.49 -4.28
CA LYS A 948 -8.47 -21.80 -2.89
C LYS A 948 -9.16 -23.03 -2.29
N VAL A 949 -10.36 -23.38 -2.74
CA VAL A 949 -11.09 -24.55 -2.26
C VAL A 949 -11.02 -25.73 -3.22
N PHE A 950 -11.01 -25.45 -4.52
CA PHE A 950 -10.95 -26.48 -5.54
C PHE A 950 -9.60 -27.20 -5.55
N TRP A 951 -8.52 -26.44 -5.33
CA TRP A 951 -7.16 -26.94 -5.27
C TRP A 951 -6.95 -28.08 -4.26
N PRO A 952 -7.18 -27.86 -2.95
CA PRO A 952 -6.96 -28.93 -1.97
C PRO A 952 -8.04 -30.02 -2.09
N ALA A 953 -9.28 -29.70 -2.45
CA ALA A 953 -10.35 -30.71 -2.51
C ALA A 953 -10.16 -31.76 -3.63
N THR A 954 -9.52 -31.37 -4.73
CA THR A 954 -9.29 -32.28 -5.89
C THR A 954 -8.00 -33.07 -5.81
N GLN A 955 -7.04 -32.61 -5.00
CA GLN A 955 -5.69 -33.20 -4.89
C GLN A 955 -4.87 -33.17 -6.19
N TRP A 956 -5.17 -32.24 -7.12
CA TRP A 956 -4.40 -32.04 -8.35
C TRP A 956 -2.90 -31.82 -8.11
N TRP A 957 -2.54 -31.21 -6.98
CA TRP A 957 -1.16 -31.03 -6.53
C TRP A 957 -0.35 -32.33 -6.46
N LYS A 958 -0.98 -33.48 -6.14
CA LYS A 958 -0.30 -34.78 -6.13
C LYS A 958 0.17 -35.18 -7.52
N VAL A 959 -0.62 -34.86 -8.54
CA VAL A 959 -0.24 -35.10 -9.94
C VAL A 959 0.88 -34.15 -10.34
N ALA A 960 0.76 -32.86 -10.01
CA ALA A 960 1.81 -31.88 -10.27
C ALA A 960 3.16 -32.28 -9.66
N ASP A 961 3.19 -32.58 -8.36
CA ASP A 961 4.41 -32.96 -7.64
C ASP A 961 5.05 -34.22 -8.21
N LYS A 962 4.24 -35.22 -8.57
CA LYS A 962 4.75 -36.48 -9.10
C LYS A 962 5.26 -36.34 -10.53
N GLU A 963 4.56 -35.60 -11.37
CA GLU A 963 4.72 -35.61 -12.84
C GLU A 963 5.42 -34.34 -13.37
N GLY A 964 5.70 -33.36 -12.50
CA GLY A 964 6.38 -32.12 -12.84
C GLY A 964 5.55 -31.16 -13.67
N VAL A 965 4.22 -31.17 -13.48
CA VAL A 965 3.28 -30.38 -14.29
C VAL A 965 2.97 -29.05 -13.60
N VAL A 966 2.98 -27.96 -14.36
CA VAL A 966 2.54 -26.65 -13.86
C VAL A 966 1.02 -26.59 -13.89
N LEU A 967 0.40 -26.16 -12.79
CA LEU A 967 -1.05 -26.03 -12.70
C LEU A 967 -1.43 -24.56 -12.63
N VAL A 968 -2.39 -24.17 -13.46
CA VAL A 968 -2.93 -22.80 -13.52
C VAL A 968 -4.42 -22.90 -13.24
N THR A 969 -4.83 -22.60 -12.01
CA THR A 969 -6.24 -22.64 -11.62
C THR A 969 -6.83 -21.25 -11.77
N VAL A 970 -7.83 -21.12 -12.64
CA VAL A 970 -8.51 -19.84 -12.81
C VAL A 970 -9.48 -19.59 -11.66
N CYS A 971 -9.68 -18.32 -11.30
CA CYS A 971 -10.80 -17.95 -10.46
C CYS A 971 -11.90 -17.22 -11.22
N GLU A 972 -13.11 -17.63 -10.92
CA GLU A 972 -14.35 -17.14 -11.50
C GLU A 972 -14.77 -15.76 -10.97
N GLN A 973 -15.63 -15.07 -11.71
CA GLN A 973 -16.16 -13.75 -11.36
C GLN A 973 -17.57 -13.86 -10.77
N TYR A 974 -18.03 -12.84 -10.04
CA TYR A 974 -19.41 -12.82 -9.52
C TYR A 974 -20.44 -13.12 -10.61
N SER A 975 -21.46 -13.89 -10.25
CA SER A 975 -22.47 -14.37 -11.18
C SER A 975 -23.89 -13.90 -10.81
N ARG A 976 -24.74 -14.81 -10.30
CA ARG A 976 -26.16 -14.58 -10.00
C ARG A 976 -26.38 -13.68 -8.79
N ASN A 977 -25.42 -13.66 -7.86
CA ASN A 977 -25.40 -12.78 -6.69
C ASN A 977 -23.95 -12.57 -6.21
N SER A 978 -23.79 -11.76 -5.18
CA SER A 978 -22.50 -11.33 -4.64
C SER A 978 -21.77 -12.36 -3.78
N THR A 979 -22.33 -13.58 -3.63
CA THR A 979 -21.78 -14.70 -2.86
C THR A 979 -21.48 -15.93 -3.72
N VAL A 980 -21.66 -15.83 -5.05
CA VAL A 980 -21.46 -16.92 -6.01
C VAL A 980 -20.62 -16.46 -7.20
N VAL A 981 -19.60 -17.25 -7.55
CA VAL A 981 -18.78 -17.04 -8.75
C VAL A 981 -19.11 -18.03 -9.87
N SER A 982 -18.90 -17.65 -11.13
CA SER A 982 -19.02 -18.51 -12.32
C SER A 982 -18.22 -17.93 -13.50
N HIS A 983 -18.07 -18.72 -14.57
CA HIS A 983 -17.35 -18.38 -15.79
C HIS A 983 -17.95 -17.19 -16.51
N LYS A 984 -17.10 -16.19 -16.78
CA LYS A 984 -17.41 -14.94 -17.47
C LYS A 984 -16.22 -14.50 -18.33
N ASP A 985 -16.52 -14.01 -19.53
CA ASP A 985 -15.59 -13.39 -20.48
C ASP A 985 -14.35 -14.26 -20.79
N ASN A 986 -14.51 -15.59 -20.76
CA ASN A 986 -13.40 -16.53 -20.92
C ASN A 986 -12.77 -16.50 -22.32
N GLU A 987 -13.54 -16.09 -23.33
CA GLU A 987 -13.05 -15.82 -24.68
C GLU A 987 -11.93 -14.76 -24.72
N TYR A 988 -11.87 -13.86 -23.72
CA TYR A 988 -10.79 -12.89 -23.55
C TYR A 988 -9.80 -13.31 -22.48
N PHE A 989 -10.30 -13.83 -21.36
CA PHE A 989 -9.48 -14.14 -20.19
C PHE A 989 -8.51 -15.31 -20.44
N VAL A 990 -8.96 -16.40 -21.05
CA VAL A 990 -8.12 -17.60 -21.26
C VAL A 990 -6.93 -17.29 -22.20
N PRO A 991 -7.10 -16.64 -23.36
CA PRO A 991 -5.97 -16.25 -24.21
C PRO A 991 -4.97 -15.31 -23.52
N LEU A 992 -5.45 -14.33 -22.75
CA LEU A 992 -4.58 -13.42 -21.98
C LEU A 992 -3.76 -14.18 -20.95
N LEU A 993 -4.40 -15.11 -20.24
CA LEU A 993 -3.73 -15.93 -19.23
C LEU A 993 -2.70 -16.87 -19.86
N LEU A 994 -3.04 -17.52 -20.98
CA LEU A 994 -2.12 -18.35 -21.75
C LEU A 994 -0.83 -17.57 -22.10
N ASN A 995 -0.96 -16.37 -22.67
CA ASN A 995 0.19 -15.53 -23.00
C ASN A 995 1.01 -15.16 -21.77
N ARG A 996 0.35 -14.82 -20.67
CA ARG A 996 1.03 -14.48 -19.41
C ARG A 996 1.87 -15.64 -18.87
N ILE A 997 1.34 -16.86 -18.92
CA ILE A 997 2.06 -18.05 -18.44
C ILE A 997 3.28 -18.35 -19.32
N LYS A 998 3.20 -18.11 -20.62
CA LYS A 998 4.34 -18.25 -21.55
C LYS A 998 5.46 -17.26 -21.24
N GLU A 999 5.11 -16.04 -20.88
CA GLU A 999 6.07 -14.98 -20.58
C GLU A 999 6.76 -15.18 -19.23
N ASP A 1000 6.00 -15.60 -18.22
CA ASP A 1000 6.46 -15.62 -16.83
C ASP A 1000 7.14 -16.94 -16.41
N TYR A 1001 6.87 -18.06 -17.09
CA TYR A 1001 7.30 -19.40 -16.66
C TYR A 1001 8.01 -20.19 -17.77
N ASN A 1002 8.95 -21.07 -17.38
CA ASN A 1002 9.59 -22.01 -18.30
C ASN A 1002 8.66 -23.19 -18.60
N VAL A 1003 7.86 -23.06 -19.66
CA VAL A 1003 6.79 -24.00 -20.02
C VAL A 1003 6.93 -24.52 -21.46
N ASP A 1004 6.42 -25.72 -21.71
CA ASP A 1004 6.31 -26.30 -23.04
C ASP A 1004 4.95 -25.93 -23.65
N GLU A 1005 4.95 -24.93 -24.52
CA GLU A 1005 3.74 -24.43 -25.20
C GLU A 1005 3.05 -25.48 -26.06
N THR A 1006 3.77 -26.54 -26.45
CA THR A 1006 3.19 -27.64 -27.24
C THR A 1006 2.33 -28.57 -26.38
N ARG A 1007 2.40 -28.42 -25.04
CA ARG A 1007 1.73 -29.26 -24.05
C ARG A 1007 0.91 -28.43 -23.07
N PHE A 1008 0.07 -27.57 -23.63
CA PHE A 1008 -0.98 -26.89 -22.89
C PHE A 1008 -2.25 -27.73 -22.94
N TYR A 1009 -2.86 -27.92 -21.78
CA TYR A 1009 -4.08 -28.71 -21.61
C TYR A 1009 -5.12 -27.93 -20.83
N VAL A 1010 -6.38 -28.29 -20.98
CA VAL A 1010 -7.48 -27.70 -20.22
C VAL A 1010 -8.35 -28.77 -19.58
N THR A 1011 -8.72 -28.52 -18.33
CA THR A 1011 -9.57 -29.38 -17.51
C THR A 1011 -10.56 -28.54 -16.71
N GLY A 1012 -11.55 -29.20 -16.11
CA GLY A 1012 -12.47 -28.54 -15.19
C GLY A 1012 -13.46 -29.49 -14.56
N GLN A 1013 -14.30 -28.95 -13.67
CA GLN A 1013 -15.38 -29.68 -13.01
C GLN A 1013 -16.71 -28.93 -13.14
N SER A 1014 -17.84 -29.62 -13.29
CA SER A 1014 -19.17 -29.00 -13.40
C SER A 1014 -19.20 -27.90 -14.48
N ALA A 1015 -19.63 -26.67 -14.15
CA ALA A 1015 -19.59 -25.52 -15.05
C ALA A 1015 -18.20 -25.31 -15.70
N GLY A 1016 -17.11 -25.54 -14.97
CA GLY A 1016 -15.76 -25.45 -15.52
C GLY A 1016 -15.40 -26.58 -16.45
N SER A 1017 -16.02 -27.76 -16.29
CA SER A 1017 -15.91 -28.84 -17.26
C SER A 1017 -16.68 -28.52 -18.54
N VAL A 1018 -17.90 -27.97 -18.41
CA VAL A 1018 -18.69 -27.50 -19.56
C VAL A 1018 -17.90 -26.44 -20.34
N GLU A 1019 -17.30 -25.49 -19.63
CA GLU A 1019 -16.53 -24.40 -20.21
C GLU A 1019 -15.20 -24.85 -20.82
N ALA A 1020 -14.45 -25.75 -20.17
CA ALA A 1020 -13.24 -26.35 -20.73
C ALA A 1020 -13.53 -27.07 -22.06
N GLN A 1021 -14.61 -27.85 -22.09
CA GLN A 1021 -15.06 -28.55 -23.29
C GLN A 1021 -15.50 -27.56 -24.37
N LYS A 1022 -16.35 -26.58 -24.04
CA LYS A 1022 -16.83 -25.57 -24.98
C LYS A 1022 -15.69 -24.73 -25.56
N PHE A 1023 -14.82 -24.18 -24.72
CA PHE A 1023 -13.72 -23.34 -25.16
C PHE A 1023 -12.76 -24.13 -26.05
N GLY A 1024 -12.38 -25.34 -25.65
CA GLY A 1024 -11.49 -26.18 -26.46
C GLY A 1024 -12.12 -26.65 -27.78
N MET A 1025 -13.45 -26.76 -27.86
CA MET A 1025 -14.15 -27.00 -29.13
C MET A 1025 -14.11 -25.79 -30.07
N LEU A 1026 -14.21 -24.57 -29.53
CA LEU A 1026 -14.21 -23.32 -30.30
C LEU A 1026 -12.79 -22.88 -30.67
N HIS A 1027 -11.81 -23.21 -29.83
CA HIS A 1027 -10.42 -22.81 -29.98
C HIS A 1027 -9.45 -23.99 -29.80
N PRO A 1028 -9.52 -25.01 -30.67
CA PRO A 1028 -8.70 -26.21 -30.57
C PRO A 1028 -7.20 -25.91 -30.74
N GLU A 1029 -6.82 -24.77 -31.31
CA GLU A 1029 -5.43 -24.36 -31.52
C GLU A 1029 -4.65 -24.11 -30.21
N TYR A 1030 -5.32 -23.78 -29.11
CA TYR A 1030 -4.66 -23.45 -27.84
C TYR A 1030 -4.27 -24.67 -27.00
N PHE A 1031 -4.93 -25.82 -27.22
CA PHE A 1031 -4.79 -26.98 -26.34
C PHE A 1031 -4.48 -28.27 -27.11
N ALA A 1032 -3.50 -29.01 -26.59
CA ALA A 1032 -3.13 -30.31 -27.10
C ALA A 1032 -4.23 -31.37 -26.86
N ALA A 1033 -4.91 -31.31 -25.71
CA ALA A 1033 -6.04 -32.16 -25.35
C ALA A 1033 -6.93 -31.52 -24.27
N ILE A 1034 -8.18 -31.98 -24.19
CA ILE A 1034 -9.14 -31.61 -23.14
C ILE A 1034 -9.45 -32.85 -22.30
N ALA A 1035 -9.42 -32.75 -20.98
CA ALA A 1035 -9.86 -33.83 -20.12
C ALA A 1035 -10.53 -33.28 -18.87
N SER A 1036 -11.81 -33.57 -18.63
CA SER A 1036 -12.58 -32.92 -17.58
C SER A 1036 -13.61 -33.85 -16.92
N THR A 1037 -14.26 -33.42 -15.82
CA THR A 1037 -15.15 -34.28 -15.02
C THR A 1037 -16.49 -33.60 -14.69
N SER A 1038 -17.57 -34.37 -14.71
CA SER A 1038 -18.92 -33.96 -14.31
C SER A 1038 -19.47 -32.76 -15.07
N GLY A 1039 -19.19 -32.69 -16.36
CA GLY A 1039 -19.77 -31.70 -17.29
C GLY A 1039 -19.28 -31.93 -18.71
N VAL A 1040 -20.19 -31.84 -19.68
CA VAL A 1040 -19.85 -31.81 -21.11
C VAL A 1040 -20.51 -30.58 -21.74
N ALA A 1041 -20.06 -30.15 -22.91
CA ALA A 1041 -20.70 -29.03 -23.61
C ALA A 1041 -22.21 -29.30 -23.81
N ASN A 1042 -23.06 -28.30 -23.57
CA ASN A 1042 -24.50 -28.39 -23.79
C ASN A 1042 -24.85 -27.87 -25.19
N PHE A 1043 -25.80 -28.52 -25.86
CA PHE A 1043 -26.20 -28.21 -27.22
C PHE A 1043 -27.72 -28.05 -27.27
N ASP A 1044 -28.22 -26.96 -26.68
CA ASP A 1044 -29.65 -26.59 -26.71
C ASP A 1044 -30.11 -26.41 -28.18
N PRO A 1045 -31.14 -27.12 -28.68
CA PRO A 1045 -31.61 -27.05 -30.05
C PRO A 1045 -31.92 -25.64 -30.59
N ASP A 1046 -32.30 -24.68 -29.74
CA ASP A 1046 -32.63 -23.31 -30.15
C ASP A 1046 -31.39 -22.40 -30.25
N GLU A 1047 -30.35 -22.65 -29.43
CA GLU A 1047 -29.05 -21.97 -29.50
C GLU A 1047 -28.06 -22.68 -30.46
N TRP A 1048 -28.30 -23.96 -30.73
CA TRP A 1048 -27.49 -24.89 -31.51
C TRP A 1048 -27.20 -24.41 -32.93
N ASN A 1049 -28.16 -23.78 -33.61
CA ASN A 1049 -27.98 -23.30 -34.99
C ASN A 1049 -27.03 -22.08 -35.11
N GLU A 1050 -26.82 -21.30 -34.05
CA GLU A 1050 -25.89 -20.16 -34.05
C GLU A 1050 -24.49 -20.61 -33.60
N GLN A 1051 -24.38 -21.50 -32.60
CA GLN A 1051 -23.09 -21.96 -32.08
C GLN A 1051 -22.42 -23.02 -32.97
N LEU A 1052 -23.16 -23.88 -33.68
CA LEU A 1052 -22.59 -24.78 -34.72
C LEU A 1052 -21.95 -24.02 -35.89
N LYS A 1053 -22.41 -22.79 -36.19
CA LYS A 1053 -21.76 -21.96 -37.22
C LYS A 1053 -20.39 -21.45 -36.75
N ALA A 1054 -20.19 -21.36 -35.44
CA ALA A 1054 -18.94 -20.91 -34.82
C ALA A 1054 -17.99 -22.06 -34.43
N ALA A 1055 -18.51 -23.27 -34.17
CA ALA A 1055 -17.70 -24.43 -33.81
C ALA A 1055 -16.91 -24.97 -35.01
N VAL A 1056 -15.60 -25.08 -34.82
CA VAL A 1056 -14.68 -25.59 -35.85
C VAL A 1056 -14.60 -27.10 -35.71
N TYR A 1057 -14.94 -27.86 -36.76
CA TYR A 1057 -14.71 -29.32 -36.81
C TYR A 1057 -13.22 -29.66 -37.03
N GLU A 1058 -12.36 -29.05 -36.23
CA GLU A 1058 -10.97 -29.42 -36.11
C GLU A 1058 -10.84 -30.53 -35.07
N SER A 1059 -9.99 -31.50 -35.36
CA SER A 1059 -9.72 -32.59 -34.42
C SER A 1059 -9.26 -31.99 -33.09
N ILE A 1060 -9.61 -32.62 -31.97
CA ILE A 1060 -9.05 -32.38 -30.64
C ILE A 1060 -9.35 -33.60 -29.76
N PRO A 1061 -8.33 -34.24 -29.14
CA PRO A 1061 -8.53 -35.34 -28.23
C PRO A 1061 -9.29 -34.90 -26.98
N THR A 1062 -10.29 -35.68 -26.57
CA THR A 1062 -11.13 -35.34 -25.42
C THR A 1062 -11.36 -36.53 -24.48
N TYR A 1063 -11.47 -36.23 -23.18
CA TYR A 1063 -11.86 -37.18 -22.15
C TYR A 1063 -12.88 -36.56 -21.19
N ALA A 1064 -14.02 -37.21 -20.99
CA ALA A 1064 -15.01 -36.86 -19.97
C ALA A 1064 -15.19 -37.97 -18.93
N ILE A 1065 -15.21 -37.63 -17.64
CA ILE A 1065 -15.57 -38.54 -16.54
C ILE A 1065 -16.88 -38.08 -15.90
N ILE A 1066 -17.90 -38.93 -15.84
CA ILE A 1066 -19.25 -38.58 -15.35
C ILE A 1066 -19.66 -39.50 -14.20
N GLY A 1067 -20.35 -38.95 -13.18
CA GLY A 1067 -20.86 -39.76 -12.07
C GLY A 1067 -22.07 -40.59 -12.48
N GLU A 1068 -22.29 -41.73 -11.83
CA GLU A 1068 -23.53 -42.50 -12.00
C GLU A 1068 -24.78 -41.69 -11.57
N GLY A 1069 -24.65 -40.92 -10.50
CA GLY A 1069 -25.69 -40.05 -9.94
C GLY A 1069 -25.48 -38.58 -10.25
N ASP A 1070 -24.92 -38.27 -11.41
CA ASP A 1070 -24.66 -36.90 -11.87
C ASP A 1070 -25.98 -36.20 -12.29
N ILE A 1071 -25.88 -35.06 -13.01
CA ILE A 1071 -27.04 -34.35 -13.56
C ILE A 1071 -27.75 -35.23 -14.59
N GLU A 1072 -29.08 -35.30 -14.52
CA GLU A 1072 -29.89 -36.25 -15.30
C GLU A 1072 -29.64 -36.17 -16.81
N SER A 1073 -29.42 -34.97 -17.37
CA SER A 1073 -29.12 -34.73 -18.78
C SER A 1073 -27.79 -35.31 -19.27
N MET A 1074 -26.90 -35.75 -18.38
CA MET A 1074 -25.59 -36.32 -18.70
C MET A 1074 -25.41 -37.74 -18.15
N THR A 1075 -26.41 -38.29 -17.45
CA THR A 1075 -26.34 -39.63 -16.86
C THR A 1075 -26.78 -40.71 -17.83
N GLY A 1076 -26.18 -41.89 -17.73
CA GLY A 1076 -26.44 -43.01 -18.63
C GLY A 1076 -25.14 -43.61 -19.13
N THR A 1077 -25.23 -44.38 -20.19
CA THR A 1077 -24.08 -44.90 -20.95
C THR A 1077 -24.23 -44.49 -22.42
N PRO A 1078 -23.13 -44.28 -23.16
CA PRO A 1078 -23.15 -43.92 -24.59
C PRO A 1078 -23.90 -44.88 -25.54
N TRP A 1079 -24.37 -46.03 -25.03
CA TRP A 1079 -25.06 -47.06 -25.80
C TRP A 1079 -26.43 -47.43 -25.19
N ASP A 1080 -26.94 -46.63 -24.24
CA ASP A 1080 -28.31 -46.83 -23.77
C ASP A 1080 -29.34 -46.21 -24.74
N SER A 1081 -30.64 -46.38 -24.45
CA SER A 1081 -31.72 -45.93 -25.32
C SER A 1081 -32.09 -44.45 -25.16
N THR A 1082 -31.44 -43.73 -24.25
CA THR A 1082 -31.71 -42.33 -23.91
C THR A 1082 -30.81 -41.46 -24.75
N PHE A 1083 -31.39 -40.52 -25.50
CA PHE A 1083 -30.60 -39.51 -26.18
C PHE A 1083 -30.53 -38.25 -25.32
N ASN A 1084 -29.34 -37.86 -24.88
CA ASN A 1084 -29.12 -36.75 -23.98
C ASN A 1084 -27.86 -35.93 -24.36
N GLN A 1085 -27.41 -35.07 -23.45
CA GLN A 1085 -26.27 -34.17 -23.67
C GLN A 1085 -24.94 -34.91 -23.88
N LEU A 1086 -24.76 -36.07 -23.25
CA LEU A 1086 -23.58 -36.92 -23.43
C LEU A 1086 -23.50 -37.47 -24.86
N ASP A 1087 -24.64 -37.89 -25.43
CA ASP A 1087 -24.69 -38.40 -26.80
C ASP A 1087 -24.36 -37.31 -27.82
N GLN A 1088 -24.84 -36.09 -27.59
CA GLN A 1088 -24.53 -34.93 -28.43
C GLN A 1088 -23.03 -34.59 -28.40
N TRP A 1089 -22.42 -34.60 -27.21
CA TRP A 1089 -20.97 -34.44 -27.06
C TRP A 1089 -20.20 -35.51 -27.82
N LEU A 1090 -20.61 -36.78 -27.70
CA LEU A 1090 -19.96 -37.87 -28.40
C LEU A 1090 -20.12 -37.79 -29.93
N GLN A 1091 -21.30 -37.37 -30.42
CA GLN A 1091 -21.53 -37.12 -31.85
C GLN A 1091 -20.64 -35.99 -32.40
N TYR A 1092 -20.43 -34.92 -31.64
CA TYR A 1092 -19.53 -33.85 -32.05
C TYR A 1092 -18.09 -34.37 -32.20
N TYR A 1093 -17.56 -35.00 -31.16
CA TYR A 1093 -16.15 -35.38 -31.13
C TYR A 1093 -15.83 -36.55 -32.05
N THR A 1094 -16.77 -37.45 -32.31
CA THR A 1094 -16.59 -38.49 -33.34
C THR A 1094 -16.43 -37.88 -34.72
N ARG A 1095 -17.24 -36.88 -35.06
CA ARG A 1095 -17.12 -36.13 -36.30
C ARG A 1095 -15.81 -35.33 -36.36
N ALA A 1096 -15.51 -34.54 -35.33
CA ALA A 1096 -14.30 -33.71 -35.28
C ALA A 1096 -13.01 -34.55 -35.38
N ASN A 1097 -13.01 -35.76 -34.84
CA ASN A 1097 -11.84 -36.65 -34.82
C ASN A 1097 -11.85 -37.74 -35.91
N GLY A 1098 -12.73 -37.65 -36.90
CA GLY A 1098 -12.75 -38.54 -38.07
C GLY A 1098 -13.08 -40.01 -37.76
N ILE A 1099 -13.93 -40.25 -36.75
CA ILE A 1099 -14.41 -41.59 -36.38
C ILE A 1099 -15.70 -41.88 -37.16
N SER A 1100 -15.71 -42.97 -37.94
CA SER A 1100 -16.77 -43.31 -38.90
C SER A 1100 -18.08 -43.76 -38.27
N SER A 1101 -18.03 -44.49 -37.16
CA SER A 1101 -19.20 -44.92 -36.41
C SER A 1101 -18.86 -45.16 -34.94
N LEU A 1102 -19.86 -45.09 -34.06
CA LEU A 1102 -19.70 -45.28 -32.62
C LEU A 1102 -19.30 -46.71 -32.21
N GLY A 1103 -19.59 -47.69 -33.07
CA GLY A 1103 -19.24 -49.09 -32.83
C GLY A 1103 -17.87 -49.50 -33.35
N ASP A 1104 -17.37 -48.82 -34.38
CA ASP A 1104 -16.02 -49.05 -34.90
C ASP A 1104 -14.99 -48.55 -33.89
N SER A 1105 -13.96 -49.34 -33.60
CA SER A 1105 -12.81 -48.92 -32.79
C SER A 1105 -13.10 -48.61 -31.31
N LEU A 1106 -14.25 -49.05 -30.77
CA LEU A 1106 -14.63 -48.93 -29.37
C LEU A 1106 -13.96 -50.01 -28.50
N ILE A 1107 -13.29 -49.60 -27.43
CA ILE A 1107 -12.76 -50.46 -26.37
C ILE A 1107 -13.47 -50.12 -25.06
N THR A 1108 -14.10 -51.11 -24.42
CA THR A 1108 -14.73 -50.96 -23.10
C THR A 1108 -13.96 -51.73 -22.03
N GLN A 1109 -13.76 -51.09 -20.87
CA GLN A 1109 -13.07 -51.68 -19.73
C GLN A 1109 -13.81 -51.33 -18.44
N LYS A 1110 -13.88 -52.29 -17.51
CA LYS A 1110 -14.33 -52.05 -16.14
C LYS A 1110 -13.18 -52.32 -15.17
N SER A 1111 -12.85 -51.34 -14.34
CA SER A 1111 -11.83 -51.44 -13.28
C SER A 1111 -12.38 -50.82 -12.01
N GLY A 1112 -12.64 -51.64 -10.99
CA GLY A 1112 -13.26 -51.18 -9.74
C GLY A 1112 -14.57 -50.43 -10.00
N ARG A 1113 -14.60 -49.15 -9.60
CA ARG A 1113 -15.74 -48.23 -9.77
C ARG A 1113 -15.79 -47.53 -11.13
N PHE A 1114 -14.83 -47.76 -12.02
CA PHE A 1114 -14.73 -47.04 -13.29
C PHE A 1114 -15.14 -47.93 -14.47
N ILE A 1115 -16.09 -47.45 -15.26
CA ILE A 1115 -16.46 -48.04 -16.55
C ILE A 1115 -16.00 -47.10 -17.63
N THR A 1116 -15.00 -47.49 -18.42
CA THR A 1116 -14.35 -46.64 -19.42
C THR A 1116 -14.63 -47.16 -20.82
N ALA A 1117 -14.97 -46.25 -21.72
CA ALA A 1117 -15.08 -46.44 -23.16
C ALA A 1117 -14.04 -45.57 -23.86
N THR A 1118 -13.34 -46.13 -24.86
CA THR A 1118 -12.34 -45.41 -25.67
C THR A 1118 -12.62 -45.63 -27.15
N TRP A 1119 -12.68 -44.55 -27.92
CA TRP A 1119 -12.76 -44.59 -29.38
C TRP A 1119 -11.43 -44.18 -29.98
N THR A 1120 -10.92 -45.01 -30.88
CA THR A 1120 -9.66 -44.75 -31.57
C THR A 1120 -9.87 -44.33 -33.02
N ASN A 1121 -8.96 -43.51 -33.55
CA ASN A 1121 -8.95 -43.18 -34.98
C ASN A 1121 -8.38 -44.35 -35.83
N ALA A 1122 -8.28 -44.16 -37.15
CA ALA A 1122 -7.74 -45.17 -38.06
C ALA A 1122 -6.28 -45.61 -37.76
N LYS A 1123 -5.50 -44.81 -37.02
CA LYS A 1123 -4.14 -45.17 -36.57
C LYS A 1123 -4.12 -45.87 -35.20
N GLY A 1124 -5.27 -46.04 -34.56
CA GLY A 1124 -5.39 -46.60 -33.21
C GLY A 1124 -5.13 -45.60 -32.08
N PHE A 1125 -5.02 -44.28 -32.37
CA PHE A 1125 -4.82 -43.28 -31.31
C PHE A 1125 -6.13 -43.03 -30.54
N PRO A 1126 -6.11 -42.92 -29.21
CA PRO A 1126 -7.30 -42.80 -28.37
C PRO A 1126 -7.87 -41.38 -28.39
N MET A 1127 -8.65 -41.04 -29.42
CA MET A 1127 -9.14 -39.68 -29.64
C MET A 1127 -10.24 -39.26 -28.64
N ILE A 1128 -11.10 -40.19 -28.25
CA ILE A 1128 -12.21 -39.92 -27.34
C ILE A 1128 -12.19 -40.95 -26.23
N LYS A 1129 -12.28 -40.49 -24.99
CA LYS A 1129 -12.44 -41.35 -23.82
C LYS A 1129 -13.66 -40.88 -23.02
N TRP A 1130 -14.41 -41.82 -22.48
CA TRP A 1130 -15.51 -41.54 -21.56
C TRP A 1130 -15.42 -42.51 -20.40
N THR A 1131 -15.61 -42.03 -19.18
CA THR A 1131 -15.66 -42.89 -18.00
C THR A 1131 -16.87 -42.57 -17.15
N GLN A 1132 -17.60 -43.60 -16.72
CA GLN A 1132 -18.57 -43.49 -15.63
C GLN A 1132 -17.94 -43.95 -14.32
N THR A 1133 -18.06 -43.12 -13.29
CA THR A 1133 -17.68 -43.45 -11.91
C THR A 1133 -18.92 -43.91 -11.14
N LEU A 1134 -19.00 -45.20 -10.86
CA LEU A 1134 -20.07 -45.82 -10.08
C LEU A 1134 -20.14 -45.23 -8.67
N TYR A 1135 -21.35 -45.07 -8.15
CA TYR A 1135 -21.65 -44.51 -6.83
C TYR A 1135 -21.19 -43.07 -6.60
N ARG A 1136 -20.77 -42.34 -7.63
CA ARG A 1136 -20.40 -40.92 -7.53
C ARG A 1136 -21.58 -40.04 -7.98
N ALA A 1137 -21.91 -39.01 -7.18
CA ALA A 1137 -22.88 -37.98 -7.54
C ALA A 1137 -22.20 -36.86 -8.38
N HIS A 1138 -22.80 -35.68 -8.48
CA HIS A 1138 -22.23 -34.53 -9.19
C HIS A 1138 -21.07 -33.86 -8.42
N ASN A 1139 -19.91 -34.49 -8.44
CA ASN A 1139 -18.67 -33.97 -7.88
C ASN A 1139 -17.45 -34.57 -8.61
N CYS A 1140 -16.26 -34.59 -8.01
CA CYS A 1140 -15.13 -35.37 -8.50
C CYS A 1140 -14.40 -36.03 -7.33
N ILE A 1141 -13.60 -37.06 -7.61
CA ILE A 1141 -12.81 -37.77 -6.59
C ILE A 1141 -11.32 -37.77 -6.95
N PRO A 1142 -10.39 -37.77 -5.98
CA PRO A 1142 -8.95 -37.65 -6.24
C PRO A 1142 -8.36 -38.66 -7.22
N ALA A 1143 -8.92 -39.87 -7.31
CA ALA A 1143 -8.50 -40.88 -8.29
C ALA A 1143 -8.71 -40.47 -9.75
N GLU A 1144 -9.62 -39.53 -10.03
CA GLU A 1144 -9.91 -39.08 -11.39
C GLU A 1144 -8.80 -38.19 -11.95
N MET A 1145 -8.12 -37.39 -11.11
CA MET A 1145 -7.09 -36.45 -11.56
C MET A 1145 -5.90 -37.14 -12.27
N PRO A 1146 -5.29 -38.22 -11.73
CA PRO A 1146 -4.27 -38.95 -12.45
C PRO A 1146 -4.81 -39.63 -13.71
N MET A 1147 -6.09 -40.01 -13.78
CA MET A 1147 -6.69 -40.57 -15.00
C MET A 1147 -6.81 -39.52 -16.11
N LEU A 1148 -7.20 -38.30 -15.75
CA LEU A 1148 -7.26 -37.17 -16.69
C LEU A 1148 -5.86 -36.82 -17.20
N TRP A 1149 -4.86 -36.75 -16.31
CA TRP A 1149 -3.47 -36.52 -16.69
C TRP A 1149 -2.89 -37.62 -17.58
N ASP A 1150 -3.14 -38.89 -17.22
CA ASP A 1150 -2.67 -40.04 -17.99
C ASP A 1150 -3.17 -40.01 -19.44
N PHE A 1151 -4.38 -39.48 -19.68
CA PHE A 1151 -4.85 -39.23 -21.03
C PHE A 1151 -4.11 -38.06 -21.72
N MET A 1152 -3.99 -36.92 -21.04
CA MET A 1152 -3.48 -35.68 -21.64
C MET A 1152 -1.98 -35.74 -21.98
N LYS A 1153 -1.16 -36.35 -21.13
CA LYS A 1153 0.32 -36.31 -21.22
C LYS A 1153 0.91 -36.84 -22.54
N HIS A 1154 0.16 -37.69 -23.23
CA HIS A 1154 0.58 -38.28 -24.51
C HIS A 1154 0.38 -37.33 -25.70
N TRP A 1155 -0.41 -36.27 -25.53
CA TRP A 1155 -0.75 -35.34 -26.60
C TRP A 1155 0.14 -34.11 -26.60
N SER A 1156 0.53 -33.65 -27.78
CA SER A 1156 1.12 -32.31 -27.98
C SER A 1156 0.60 -31.69 -29.28
N ILE A 1157 0.73 -30.36 -29.43
CA ILE A 1157 0.37 -29.63 -30.65
C ILE A 1157 1.56 -28.76 -31.11
N LYS A 1158 1.98 -28.93 -32.37
CA LYS A 1158 3.12 -28.20 -32.96
C LYS A 1158 2.70 -27.67 -34.33
N ASN A 1159 2.72 -26.34 -34.49
CA ASN A 1159 2.33 -25.66 -35.74
C ASN A 1159 0.94 -26.12 -36.25
N GLY A 1160 -0.04 -26.26 -35.34
CA GLY A 1160 -1.40 -26.71 -35.67
C GLY A 1160 -1.56 -28.21 -35.89
N VAL A 1161 -0.48 -29.00 -35.87
CA VAL A 1161 -0.54 -30.47 -36.00
C VAL A 1161 -0.43 -31.11 -34.63
N ARG A 1162 -1.38 -32.00 -34.29
CA ARG A 1162 -1.32 -32.78 -33.05
C ARG A 1162 -0.48 -34.04 -33.19
N TYR A 1163 0.13 -34.45 -32.08
CA TYR A 1163 0.95 -35.65 -31.96
C TYR A 1163 0.48 -36.48 -30.78
N TYR A 1164 0.46 -37.80 -30.93
CA TYR A 1164 0.29 -38.78 -29.86
C TYR A 1164 1.60 -39.55 -29.71
N ASP A 1165 2.27 -39.46 -28.56
CA ASP A 1165 3.60 -40.07 -28.35
C ASP A 1165 4.58 -39.78 -29.50
N ASP A 1166 4.66 -38.50 -29.87
CA ASP A 1166 5.48 -37.96 -30.98
C ASP A 1166 5.11 -38.48 -32.39
N GLN A 1167 4.00 -39.20 -32.55
CA GLN A 1167 3.46 -39.58 -33.84
C GLN A 1167 2.41 -38.57 -34.35
N PRO A 1168 2.58 -37.97 -35.55
CA PRO A 1168 1.66 -36.96 -36.04
C PRO A 1168 0.29 -37.53 -36.39
N LEU A 1169 -0.75 -36.78 -36.01
CA LEU A 1169 -2.12 -36.94 -36.47
C LEU A 1169 -2.21 -36.44 -37.92
N THR A 1170 -1.97 -37.31 -38.88
CA THR A 1170 -2.26 -37.04 -40.29
C THR A 1170 -3.75 -37.32 -40.50
N ILE A 1171 -4.56 -36.28 -40.51
CA ILE A 1171 -5.97 -36.40 -40.91
C ILE A 1171 -5.95 -36.44 -42.45
N GLU A 1172 -6.29 -37.58 -43.05
CA GLU A 1172 -6.69 -37.57 -44.46
C GLU A 1172 -7.99 -36.76 -44.54
N ILE A 1173 -7.92 -35.57 -45.12
CA ILE A 1173 -9.10 -34.77 -45.43
C ILE A 1173 -9.97 -35.61 -46.38
N LYS A 1174 -11.14 -36.03 -45.92
CA LYS A 1174 -12.24 -36.49 -46.78
C LYS A 1174 -13.34 -35.45 -46.82
#